data_AF-A0A1H1FHS7-F1
#
_entry.id   AF-A0A1H1FHS7-F1
#
_cell.length_a   1.000
_cell.length_b   1.000
_cell.length_c   1.000
_cell.angle_alpha   90.00
_cell.angle_beta   90.00
_cell.angle_gamma   90.00
#
_symmetry.space_group_name_H-M   'P 1'
#
loop_
_entity.id
_entity.type
_entity.pdbx_description
1 polymer ?
#
loop_
_entity_poly.entity_id
_entity_poly.type
_entity_poly.pdbx_seq_one_letter_code
_entity_poly.pdbx_strand_id
1 'polypeptide(L)'
;MENELTWIDRNITPRTGAYKNFVKEMESMSPEHFFRDGERTFTDREKKFMAIHQSKGKEFIQGSNFTLKTFFNSNQDFPIEDKFNTPAELVRFIEKQQLNNKLLILQNNRESTEIAISNESIKQKFLSDLWAQELEKKTDLSSGLTYTQIDEKQAHHYRNYEVETAKLSLKGVHQIEMTDLEENADFFSDEGFEENLIPASNLPDGWTWNDYDDGSGSLKSPSGHKYYSYDMQTQEYTLPYGRREWTGMRDFYDAPKSLNEFKSYVENDLKAKAVQNNLNPKLSEEEKNDILNYRIFMKENEFILENLQITANQRKAYSEKMEFGTTDGDYSFTKAQMDTIPNVIDGHTLSKNDKYELAFGLLEKQLYGESYELLDNGEILKNYLDENVFSRHRILTMNDIKFNNQNPNIMETQKEFDQVQYLKDQMKYLGFGEDKKLHKDLGEGIKSAKQEFEIKTTSDKTLPGNKVDFSLKFNKTESGGVFLNSYNATLKNEKNESISHQFYVSKENTFTAKEAVNLLEGRAVKIEFTNPKTAQLEPAFVKLNFDEPKTEKGNYNFQNFYKNYGVDTAQIIEKSNLIFDKPEWKESTIKSLEKGNVVKVKFELDDKVLEGKAVLNPQYKNLNLYDSDMNRINTNKPLEGLEQDNKHEKNNVKEHSIKR
;
A
#
# COMPACT_ATOMS: atom_id res chain seq x y z
N MET A 1 -51.17 -16.91 -15.65
CA MET A 1 -52.53 -16.33 -15.54
C MET A 1 -52.54 -15.08 -16.39
N GLU A 2 -53.31 -15.06 -17.48
CA GLU A 2 -53.52 -13.85 -18.28
C GLU A 2 -54.15 -12.77 -17.39
N ASN A 3 -53.40 -11.71 -17.08
CA ASN A 3 -53.96 -10.55 -16.39
C ASN A 3 -54.77 -9.74 -17.41
N GLU A 4 -56.07 -10.04 -17.53
CA GLU A 4 -56.99 -9.24 -18.32
C GLU A 4 -57.04 -7.80 -17.79
N LEU A 5 -56.46 -6.86 -18.55
CA LEU A 5 -56.52 -5.43 -18.23
C LEU A 5 -57.97 -4.97 -18.08
N THR A 6 -58.31 -4.37 -16.95
CA THR A 6 -59.68 -3.89 -16.66
C THR A 6 -60.05 -2.67 -17.51
N TRP A 7 -61.34 -2.32 -17.58
CA TRP A 7 -61.78 -1.12 -18.29
C TRP A 7 -61.11 0.16 -17.77
N ILE A 8 -60.88 0.25 -16.46
CA ILE A 8 -60.16 1.37 -15.82
C ILE A 8 -58.72 1.42 -16.34
N ASP A 9 -58.06 0.26 -16.46
CA ASP A 9 -56.67 0.16 -16.95
C ASP A 9 -56.53 0.59 -18.41
N ARG A 10 -57.53 0.30 -19.23
CA ARG A 10 -57.52 0.64 -20.66
C ARG A 10 -57.86 2.12 -20.91
N ASN A 11 -58.79 2.70 -20.14
CA ASN A 11 -59.40 3.99 -20.49
C ASN A 11 -59.08 5.13 -19.52
N ILE A 12 -58.89 4.85 -18.23
CA ILE A 12 -58.65 5.87 -17.20
C ILE A 12 -57.16 5.98 -16.89
N THR A 13 -56.51 4.86 -16.56
CA THR A 13 -55.10 4.81 -16.15
C THR A 13 -54.16 5.54 -17.13
N PRO A 14 -54.31 5.43 -18.47
CA PRO A 14 -53.44 6.13 -19.41
C PRO A 14 -53.55 7.64 -19.42
N ARG A 15 -54.65 8.19 -18.88
CA ARG A 15 -54.88 9.63 -18.79
C ARG A 15 -54.27 10.24 -17.52
N THR A 16 -53.88 9.41 -16.56
CA THR A 16 -53.28 9.86 -15.30
C THR A 16 -51.86 10.40 -15.49
N GLY A 17 -51.48 11.40 -14.70
CA GLY A 17 -50.11 11.95 -14.71
C GLY A 17 -49.05 10.91 -14.33
N ALA A 18 -49.38 10.02 -13.38
CA ALA A 18 -48.48 8.95 -12.95
C ALA A 18 -48.12 7.98 -14.08
N TYR A 19 -49.12 7.53 -14.87
CA TYR A 19 -48.85 6.68 -16.03
C TYR A 19 -48.04 7.42 -17.10
N LYS A 20 -48.40 8.68 -17.41
CA LYS A 20 -47.68 9.46 -18.43
C LYS A 20 -46.23 9.72 -18.04
N ASN A 21 -45.96 9.99 -16.76
CA ASN A 21 -44.60 10.17 -16.26
C ASN A 21 -43.82 8.85 -16.33
N PHE A 22 -44.43 7.73 -15.95
CA PHE A 22 -43.81 6.41 -16.03
C PHE A 22 -43.47 6.02 -17.49
N VAL A 23 -44.41 6.23 -18.41
CA VAL A 23 -44.17 5.98 -19.84
C VAL A 23 -43.12 6.91 -20.41
N LYS A 24 -43.14 8.19 -20.03
CA LYS A 24 -42.11 9.15 -20.45
C LYS A 24 -40.73 8.75 -19.96
N GLU A 25 -40.62 8.30 -18.71
CA GLU A 25 -39.39 7.74 -18.15
C GLU A 25 -38.92 6.53 -18.96
N MET A 26 -39.82 5.57 -19.22
CA MET A 26 -39.54 4.36 -19.98
C MET A 26 -39.13 4.61 -21.43
N GLU A 27 -39.77 5.54 -22.12
CA GLU A 27 -39.48 5.86 -23.52
C GLU A 27 -38.26 6.79 -23.68
N SER A 28 -37.87 7.50 -22.62
CA SER A 28 -36.71 8.42 -22.65
C SER A 28 -35.39 7.78 -22.21
N MET A 29 -35.44 6.56 -21.66
CA MET A 29 -34.27 5.82 -21.17
C MET A 29 -34.04 4.59 -22.04
N SER A 30 -32.77 4.16 -22.18
CA SER A 30 -32.50 2.84 -22.77
C SER A 30 -33.09 1.75 -21.88
N PRO A 31 -33.46 0.58 -22.43
CA PRO A 31 -33.99 -0.53 -21.64
C PRO A 31 -33.10 -0.88 -20.44
N GLU A 32 -31.77 -0.90 -20.62
CA GLU A 32 -30.81 -1.19 -19.56
C GLU A 32 -30.90 -0.17 -18.41
N HIS A 33 -30.99 1.12 -18.75
CA HIS A 33 -31.14 2.19 -17.76
C HIS A 33 -32.52 2.19 -17.10
N PHE A 34 -33.59 1.93 -17.86
CA PHE A 34 -34.95 1.92 -17.33
C PHE A 34 -35.17 0.79 -16.33
N PHE A 35 -34.65 -0.40 -16.66
CA PHE A 35 -34.71 -1.59 -15.81
C PHE A 35 -33.61 -1.62 -14.74
N ARG A 36 -32.66 -0.65 -14.75
CA ARG A 36 -31.45 -0.63 -13.91
C ARG A 36 -30.74 -1.98 -13.94
N ASP A 37 -30.50 -2.50 -15.15
CA ASP A 37 -29.96 -3.84 -15.39
C ASP A 37 -30.67 -5.01 -14.69
N GLY A 38 -31.95 -4.82 -14.35
CA GLY A 38 -32.78 -5.82 -13.68
C GLY A 38 -32.89 -5.64 -12.16
N GLU A 39 -32.23 -4.63 -11.60
CA GLU A 39 -32.28 -4.29 -10.16
C GLU A 39 -33.48 -3.43 -9.80
N ARG A 40 -34.14 -2.80 -10.79
CA ARG A 40 -35.35 -2.02 -10.52
C ARG A 40 -36.50 -2.93 -10.09
N THR A 41 -36.93 -2.80 -8.84
CA THR A 41 -38.16 -3.40 -8.33
C THR A 41 -39.36 -2.53 -8.68
N PHE A 42 -40.29 -3.05 -9.48
CA PHE A 42 -41.51 -2.34 -9.84
C PHE A 42 -42.63 -2.63 -8.84
N THR A 43 -43.34 -1.58 -8.45
CA THR A 43 -44.58 -1.71 -7.67
C THR A 43 -45.65 -2.42 -8.50
N ASP A 44 -46.65 -3.04 -7.85
CA ASP A 44 -47.77 -3.67 -8.56
C ASP A 44 -48.49 -2.68 -9.50
N ARG A 45 -48.48 -1.40 -9.13
CA ARG A 45 -49.01 -0.31 -9.96
C ARG A 45 -48.17 -0.08 -11.23
N GLU A 46 -46.86 -0.07 -11.13
CA GLU A 46 -45.96 0.09 -12.29
C GLU A 46 -45.95 -1.15 -13.18
N LYS A 47 -46.00 -2.36 -12.59
CA LYS A 47 -46.20 -3.61 -13.36
C LYS A 47 -47.49 -3.54 -14.19
N LYS A 48 -48.55 -2.98 -13.61
CA LYS A 48 -49.81 -2.72 -14.32
C LYS A 48 -49.66 -1.68 -15.43
N PHE A 49 -48.86 -0.62 -15.21
CA PHE A 49 -48.56 0.38 -16.24
C PHE A 49 -47.80 -0.22 -17.43
N MET A 50 -46.82 -1.10 -17.18
CA MET A 50 -46.10 -1.83 -18.22
C MET A 50 -47.03 -2.71 -19.04
N ALA A 51 -47.90 -3.49 -18.39
CA ALA A 51 -48.90 -4.32 -19.07
C ALA A 51 -49.85 -3.47 -19.96
N ILE A 52 -50.26 -2.30 -19.47
CA ILE A 52 -51.07 -1.35 -20.26
C ILE A 52 -50.30 -0.81 -21.46
N HIS A 53 -49.02 -0.45 -21.30
CA HIS A 53 -48.18 0.08 -22.38
C HIS A 53 -47.91 -0.97 -23.47
N GLN A 54 -47.50 -2.19 -23.10
CA GLN A 54 -47.28 -3.30 -24.04
C GLN A 54 -48.56 -3.67 -24.82
N SER A 55 -49.74 -3.59 -24.19
CA SER A 55 -51.01 -3.85 -24.87
C SER A 55 -51.32 -2.85 -26.00
N LYS A 56 -50.75 -1.63 -25.94
CA LYS A 56 -50.91 -0.59 -26.95
C LYS A 56 -49.88 -0.67 -28.08
N GLY A 57 -48.70 -1.23 -27.81
CA GLY A 57 -47.57 -1.31 -28.75
C GLY A 57 -47.62 -2.45 -29.77
N LYS A 58 -48.72 -3.21 -29.87
CA LYS A 58 -48.88 -4.26 -30.91
C LYS A 58 -49.24 -3.65 -32.27
N GLU A 59 -48.33 -2.85 -32.84
CA GLU A 59 -48.33 -2.57 -34.28
C GLU A 59 -47.43 -3.59 -35.00
N PHE A 60 -48.04 -4.27 -35.96
CA PHE A 60 -47.47 -5.35 -36.76
C PHE A 60 -46.48 -4.77 -37.78
N ILE A 61 -45.17 -4.88 -37.51
CA ILE A 61 -44.14 -4.69 -38.54
C ILE A 61 -43.82 -6.07 -39.14
N GLN A 62 -44.26 -6.29 -40.37
CA GLN A 62 -43.98 -7.47 -41.18
C GLN A 62 -42.54 -7.39 -41.71
N GLY A 63 -41.67 -8.36 -41.41
CA GLY A 63 -40.42 -8.55 -42.17
C GLY A 63 -39.11 -8.81 -41.41
N SER A 64 -39.09 -8.91 -40.07
CA SER A 64 -37.83 -9.20 -39.37
C SER A 64 -37.40 -10.66 -39.51
N ASN A 65 -36.13 -10.89 -39.83
CA ASN A 65 -35.58 -12.23 -40.00
C ASN A 65 -35.28 -12.90 -38.65
N PHE A 66 -35.01 -12.10 -37.62
CA PHE A 66 -34.76 -12.57 -36.26
C PHE A 66 -35.58 -11.76 -35.24
N THR A 67 -36.02 -12.43 -34.18
CA THR A 67 -36.64 -11.82 -33.01
C THR A 67 -35.90 -12.31 -31.77
N LEU A 68 -35.33 -11.41 -30.98
CA LEU A 68 -34.67 -11.71 -29.71
C LEU A 68 -35.59 -11.28 -28.56
N LYS A 69 -35.92 -12.21 -27.67
CA LYS A 69 -36.70 -11.94 -26.46
C LYS A 69 -35.79 -11.98 -25.25
N THR A 70 -35.68 -10.88 -24.53
CA THR A 70 -34.88 -10.76 -23.31
C THR A 70 -35.77 -10.85 -22.08
N PHE A 71 -35.60 -11.92 -21.32
CA PHE A 71 -36.28 -12.14 -20.05
C PHE A 71 -35.35 -11.79 -18.89
N PHE A 72 -35.80 -10.93 -17.99
CA PHE A 72 -35.05 -10.61 -16.77
C PHE A 72 -35.56 -11.48 -15.62
N ASN A 73 -34.66 -12.03 -14.79
CA ASN A 73 -35.05 -12.88 -13.66
C ASN A 73 -36.01 -12.19 -12.69
N SER A 74 -35.95 -10.86 -12.56
CA SER A 74 -36.83 -10.06 -11.70
C SER A 74 -38.22 -9.80 -12.30
N ASN A 75 -38.42 -9.97 -13.62
CA ASN A 75 -39.68 -9.74 -14.32
C ASN A 75 -39.84 -10.68 -15.53
N GLN A 76 -40.03 -11.98 -15.28
CA GLN A 76 -40.15 -13.00 -16.33
C GLN A 76 -41.42 -12.87 -17.18
N ASP A 77 -42.48 -12.22 -16.66
CA ASP A 77 -43.76 -12.10 -17.35
C ASP A 77 -43.76 -11.06 -18.50
N PHE A 78 -42.71 -10.24 -18.61
CA PHE A 78 -42.65 -9.10 -19.53
C PHE A 78 -41.31 -9.04 -20.26
N PRO A 79 -41.08 -9.89 -21.28
CA PRO A 79 -39.85 -9.84 -22.05
C PRO A 79 -39.75 -8.58 -22.90
N ILE A 80 -38.51 -8.14 -23.13
CA ILE A 80 -38.19 -7.12 -24.12
C ILE A 80 -38.01 -7.81 -25.47
N GLU A 81 -38.71 -7.35 -26.51
CA GLU A 81 -38.61 -7.92 -27.86
C GLU A 81 -37.82 -6.99 -28.79
N ASP A 82 -36.65 -7.44 -29.24
CA ASP A 82 -35.83 -6.78 -30.24
C ASP A 82 -35.91 -7.53 -31.59
N LYS A 83 -35.99 -6.79 -32.69
CA LYS A 83 -36.16 -7.37 -34.04
C LYS A 83 -34.99 -6.99 -34.95
N PHE A 84 -34.42 -7.99 -35.64
CA PHE A 84 -33.25 -7.80 -36.50
C PHE A 84 -33.49 -8.33 -37.91
N ASN A 85 -32.95 -7.62 -38.91
CA ASN A 85 -33.04 -8.01 -40.32
C ASN A 85 -31.77 -8.69 -40.81
N THR A 86 -30.63 -8.41 -40.19
CA THR A 86 -29.33 -8.89 -40.69
C THR A 86 -28.56 -9.67 -39.60
N PRO A 87 -27.83 -10.74 -39.96
CA PRO A 87 -26.88 -11.41 -39.07
C PRO A 87 -25.88 -10.46 -38.41
N ALA A 88 -25.33 -9.46 -39.12
CA ALA A 88 -24.36 -8.53 -38.53
C ALA A 88 -24.96 -7.69 -37.38
N GLU A 89 -26.18 -7.17 -37.55
CA GLU A 89 -26.86 -6.41 -36.50
C GLU A 89 -27.17 -7.29 -35.28
N LEU A 90 -27.65 -8.51 -35.54
CA LEU A 90 -27.94 -9.48 -34.49
C LEU A 90 -26.69 -9.84 -33.67
N VAL A 91 -25.58 -10.14 -34.33
CA VAL A 91 -24.30 -10.48 -33.67
C VAL A 91 -23.79 -9.33 -32.85
N ARG A 92 -23.71 -8.12 -33.43
CA ARG A 92 -23.25 -6.93 -32.71
C ARG A 92 -24.11 -6.61 -31.49
N PHE A 93 -25.40 -6.93 -31.55
CA PHE A 93 -26.29 -6.78 -30.41
C PHE A 93 -26.00 -7.85 -29.34
N ILE A 94 -26.03 -9.14 -29.71
CA ILE A 94 -25.80 -10.25 -28.78
C ILE A 94 -24.42 -10.15 -28.11
N GLU A 95 -23.37 -9.80 -28.84
CA GLU A 95 -22.01 -9.63 -28.30
C GLU A 95 -21.96 -8.67 -27.11
N LYS A 96 -22.72 -7.57 -27.18
CA LYS A 96 -22.80 -6.53 -26.15
C LYS A 96 -23.66 -6.91 -24.94
N GLN A 97 -24.50 -7.94 -25.05
CA GLN A 97 -25.40 -8.34 -23.96
C GLN A 97 -24.65 -9.14 -22.90
N GLN A 98 -24.81 -8.76 -21.62
CA GLN A 98 -24.40 -9.59 -20.49
C GLN A 98 -25.57 -10.47 -20.03
N LEU A 99 -25.29 -11.75 -19.75
CA LEU A 99 -26.31 -12.73 -19.40
C LEU A 99 -26.52 -12.90 -17.89
N ASN A 100 -25.86 -12.09 -17.07
CA ASN A 100 -26.04 -12.11 -15.62
C ASN A 100 -27.48 -11.69 -15.26
N ASN A 101 -28.28 -12.64 -14.77
CA ASN A 101 -29.70 -12.49 -14.41
C ASN A 101 -30.69 -12.26 -15.58
N LYS A 102 -30.30 -12.60 -16.82
CA LYS A 102 -31.14 -12.45 -18.02
C LYS A 102 -31.10 -13.74 -18.87
N LEU A 103 -32.22 -14.12 -19.46
CA LEU A 103 -32.34 -15.22 -20.43
C LEU A 103 -32.72 -14.64 -21.78
N LEU A 104 -31.94 -14.95 -22.82
CA LEU A 104 -32.28 -14.55 -24.18
C LEU A 104 -32.91 -15.73 -24.92
N ILE A 105 -33.96 -15.46 -25.68
CA ILE A 105 -34.56 -16.42 -26.60
C ILE A 105 -34.49 -15.81 -28.00
N LEU A 106 -33.68 -16.42 -28.86
CA LEU A 106 -33.54 -16.01 -30.25
C LEU A 106 -34.44 -16.88 -31.12
N GLN A 107 -35.33 -16.24 -31.87
CA GLN A 107 -36.18 -16.86 -32.87
C GLN A 107 -35.70 -16.44 -34.28
N ASN A 108 -35.35 -17.42 -35.11
CA ASN A 108 -35.14 -17.22 -36.54
C ASN A 108 -36.48 -17.39 -37.26
N ASN A 109 -37.03 -16.27 -37.74
CA ASN A 109 -38.35 -16.25 -38.36
C ASN A 109 -38.37 -16.85 -39.77
N ARG A 110 -37.21 -17.02 -40.42
CA ARG A 110 -37.11 -17.65 -41.75
C ARG A 110 -37.12 -19.16 -41.65
N GLU A 111 -36.37 -19.70 -40.69
CA GLU A 111 -36.18 -21.14 -40.51
C GLU A 111 -37.13 -21.73 -39.46
N SER A 112 -37.89 -20.88 -38.77
CA SER A 112 -38.77 -21.25 -37.65
C SER A 112 -38.04 -22.00 -36.54
N THR A 113 -36.78 -21.64 -36.28
CA THR A 113 -35.96 -22.21 -35.21
C THR A 113 -35.85 -21.24 -34.04
N GLU A 114 -35.69 -21.80 -32.84
CA GLU A 114 -35.56 -21.04 -31.60
C GLU A 114 -34.39 -21.58 -30.77
N ILE A 115 -33.58 -20.68 -30.23
CA ILE A 115 -32.42 -21.02 -29.40
C ILE A 115 -32.51 -20.20 -28.10
N ALA A 116 -32.46 -20.91 -26.97
CA ALA A 116 -32.35 -20.30 -25.65
C ALA A 116 -30.88 -20.10 -25.29
N ILE A 117 -30.49 -18.84 -25.09
CA ILE A 117 -29.15 -18.44 -24.66
C ILE A 117 -29.24 -18.04 -23.18
N SER A 118 -28.97 -19.02 -22.30
CA SER A 118 -29.18 -18.90 -20.85
C SER A 118 -27.93 -18.61 -20.04
N ASN A 119 -26.74 -18.66 -20.66
CA ASN A 119 -25.46 -18.36 -20.03
C ASN A 119 -24.40 -17.99 -21.07
N GLU A 120 -23.27 -17.42 -20.60
CA GLU A 120 -22.21 -16.92 -21.48
C GLU A 120 -21.61 -18.02 -22.37
N SER A 121 -21.54 -19.27 -21.89
CA SER A 121 -21.05 -20.37 -22.71
C SER A 121 -21.97 -20.62 -23.92
N ILE A 122 -23.28 -20.68 -23.73
CA ILE A 122 -24.21 -20.90 -24.84
C ILE A 122 -24.16 -19.73 -25.83
N LYS A 123 -23.95 -18.50 -25.34
CA LYS A 123 -23.75 -17.31 -26.19
C LYS A 123 -22.49 -17.44 -27.05
N GLN A 124 -21.34 -17.77 -26.43
CA GLN A 124 -20.08 -17.90 -27.15
C GLN A 124 -20.13 -19.06 -28.16
N LYS A 125 -20.80 -20.17 -27.80
CA LYS A 125 -21.04 -21.28 -28.72
C LYS A 125 -21.86 -20.84 -29.93
N PHE A 126 -22.98 -20.16 -29.68
CA PHE A 126 -23.86 -19.66 -30.72
C PHE A 126 -23.12 -18.71 -31.67
N LEU A 127 -22.31 -17.79 -31.13
CA LEU A 127 -21.49 -16.87 -31.92
C LEU A 127 -20.44 -17.62 -32.76
N SER A 128 -19.75 -18.60 -32.18
CA SER A 128 -18.81 -19.47 -32.90
C SER A 128 -19.50 -20.19 -34.05
N ASP A 129 -20.64 -20.84 -33.80
CA ASP A 129 -21.37 -21.61 -34.81
C ASP A 129 -21.83 -20.70 -35.97
N LEU A 130 -22.24 -19.46 -35.66
CA LEU A 130 -22.62 -18.49 -36.67
C LEU A 130 -21.42 -18.02 -37.51
N TRP A 131 -20.26 -17.76 -36.90
CA TRP A 131 -19.03 -17.46 -37.64
C TRP A 131 -18.51 -18.65 -38.45
N ALA A 132 -18.71 -19.89 -37.98
CA ALA A 132 -18.39 -21.09 -38.75
C ALA A 132 -19.24 -21.20 -40.02
N GLN A 133 -20.54 -20.87 -39.95
CA GLN A 133 -21.42 -20.86 -41.13
C GLN A 133 -20.96 -19.86 -42.20
N GLU A 134 -20.29 -18.78 -41.80
CA GLU A 134 -19.72 -17.80 -42.74
C GLU A 134 -18.55 -18.35 -43.57
N LEU A 135 -17.89 -19.44 -43.12
CA LEU A 135 -16.87 -20.15 -43.91
C LEU A 135 -17.49 -20.93 -45.07
N GLU A 136 -18.72 -21.41 -44.90
CA GLU A 136 -19.47 -22.12 -45.94
C GLU A 136 -20.23 -21.16 -46.86
N LYS A 137 -20.89 -20.16 -46.27
CA LYS A 137 -21.72 -19.18 -46.97
C LYS A 137 -21.63 -17.81 -46.33
N LYS A 138 -20.87 -16.92 -46.96
CA LYS A 138 -20.74 -15.52 -46.52
C LYS A 138 -22.07 -14.76 -46.58
N THR A 139 -22.37 -14.06 -45.50
CA THR A 139 -23.45 -13.07 -45.38
C THR A 139 -22.86 -11.67 -45.19
N ASP A 140 -23.68 -10.70 -44.81
CA ASP A 140 -23.23 -9.37 -44.40
C ASP A 140 -22.33 -9.39 -43.15
N LEU A 141 -22.40 -10.44 -42.32
CA LEU A 141 -21.57 -10.59 -41.12
C LEU A 141 -20.08 -10.69 -41.45
N SER A 142 -19.72 -11.45 -42.49
CA SER A 142 -18.33 -11.63 -42.94
C SER A 142 -17.94 -10.73 -44.12
N SER A 143 -18.77 -9.73 -44.44
CA SER A 143 -18.52 -8.82 -45.55
C SER A 143 -17.17 -8.11 -45.38
N GLY A 144 -16.30 -8.25 -46.39
CA GLY A 144 -14.95 -7.67 -46.39
C GLY A 144 -13.89 -8.47 -45.62
N LEU A 145 -14.24 -9.62 -45.04
CA LEU A 145 -13.29 -10.47 -44.31
C LEU A 145 -12.73 -11.61 -45.19
N THR A 146 -11.45 -11.91 -44.99
CA THR A 146 -10.81 -13.12 -45.53
C THR A 146 -11.28 -14.38 -44.79
N TYR A 147 -11.14 -15.55 -45.40
CA TYR A 147 -11.47 -16.81 -44.72
C TYR A 147 -10.67 -17.00 -43.43
N THR A 148 -9.39 -16.59 -43.42
CA THR A 148 -8.55 -16.59 -42.22
C THR A 148 -9.13 -15.70 -41.12
N GLN A 149 -9.59 -14.50 -41.44
CA GLN A 149 -10.20 -13.61 -40.45
C GLN A 149 -11.57 -14.11 -39.94
N ILE A 150 -12.31 -14.84 -40.77
CA ILE A 150 -13.56 -15.49 -40.37
C ILE A 150 -13.25 -16.66 -39.43
N ASP A 151 -12.25 -17.47 -39.76
CA ASP A 151 -11.76 -18.59 -38.96
C ASP A 151 -11.20 -18.11 -37.61
N GLU A 152 -10.45 -17.01 -37.59
CA GLU A 152 -9.96 -16.37 -36.36
C GLU A 152 -11.12 -15.93 -35.45
N LYS A 153 -12.20 -15.36 -36.01
CA LYS A 153 -13.37 -14.97 -35.23
C LYS A 153 -14.16 -16.17 -34.71
N GLN A 154 -14.33 -17.20 -35.54
CA GLN A 154 -14.91 -18.47 -35.12
C GLN A 154 -14.11 -19.08 -33.97
N ALA A 155 -12.79 -19.19 -34.14
CA ALA A 155 -11.87 -19.72 -33.14
C ALA A 155 -11.85 -18.87 -31.86
N HIS A 156 -11.94 -17.54 -31.96
CA HIS A 156 -12.04 -16.64 -30.81
C HIS A 156 -13.27 -16.97 -29.95
N HIS A 157 -14.45 -17.04 -30.57
CA HIS A 157 -15.69 -17.37 -29.84
C HIS A 157 -15.70 -18.82 -29.37
N TYR A 158 -15.10 -19.75 -30.12
CA TYR A 158 -15.00 -21.15 -29.69
C TYR A 158 -14.09 -21.32 -28.47
N ARG A 159 -12.93 -20.66 -28.45
CA ARG A 159 -12.04 -20.63 -27.27
C ARG A 159 -12.74 -20.00 -26.07
N ASN A 160 -13.47 -18.90 -26.27
CA ASN A 160 -14.26 -18.30 -25.20
C ASN A 160 -15.39 -19.25 -24.73
N TYR A 161 -16.02 -20.00 -25.63
CA TYR A 161 -16.98 -21.05 -25.29
C TYR A 161 -16.35 -22.15 -24.45
N GLU A 162 -15.16 -22.63 -24.81
CA GLU A 162 -14.41 -23.63 -24.04
C GLU A 162 -14.06 -23.10 -22.64
N VAL A 163 -13.64 -21.83 -22.55
CA VAL A 163 -13.39 -21.16 -21.26
C VAL A 163 -14.66 -21.04 -20.42
N GLU A 164 -15.76 -20.57 -21.00
CA GLU A 164 -17.02 -20.38 -20.27
C GLU A 164 -17.71 -21.70 -19.91
N THR A 165 -17.58 -22.75 -20.74
CA THR A 165 -18.03 -24.11 -20.39
C THR A 165 -17.16 -24.72 -19.32
N ALA A 166 -15.84 -24.56 -19.37
CA ALA A 166 -14.94 -24.99 -18.31
C ALA A 166 -15.31 -24.29 -16.98
N LYS A 167 -15.59 -22.98 -16.99
CA LYS A 167 -16.09 -22.26 -15.81
C LYS A 167 -17.40 -22.84 -15.26
N LEU A 168 -18.34 -23.25 -16.13
CA LEU A 168 -19.60 -23.88 -15.73
C LEU A 168 -19.40 -25.31 -15.22
N SER A 169 -18.52 -26.09 -15.84
CA SER A 169 -18.13 -27.44 -15.40
C SER A 169 -17.41 -27.40 -14.06
N LEU A 170 -16.57 -26.40 -13.81
CA LEU A 170 -15.91 -26.16 -12.52
C LEU A 170 -16.92 -25.70 -11.45
N LYS A 171 -17.92 -24.87 -11.80
CA LYS A 171 -19.05 -24.52 -10.91
C LYS A 171 -19.95 -25.71 -10.56
N GLY A 172 -20.05 -26.71 -11.44
CA GLY A 172 -20.81 -27.96 -11.23
C GLY A 172 -20.06 -29.04 -10.45
N VAL A 173 -18.72 -28.98 -10.42
CA VAL A 173 -17.85 -29.97 -9.73
C VAL A 173 -17.36 -29.44 -8.37
N HIS A 174 -17.36 -28.13 -8.13
CA HIS A 174 -17.13 -27.51 -6.80
C HIS A 174 -18.39 -27.43 -5.93
N GLN A 175 -19.14 -28.54 -5.86
CA GLN A 175 -19.89 -28.93 -4.66
C GLN A 175 -19.15 -29.99 -3.83
N ILE A 176 -17.92 -30.36 -4.21
CA ILE A 176 -16.97 -31.06 -3.36
C ILE A 176 -15.59 -30.41 -3.58
N GLU A 177 -15.07 -29.87 -2.49
CA GLU A 177 -13.75 -29.33 -2.13
C GLU A 177 -12.74 -28.89 -3.22
N MET A 178 -12.24 -27.67 -2.99
CA MET A 178 -11.12 -27.02 -3.68
C MET A 178 -9.85 -27.89 -3.67
N THR A 179 -9.25 -28.10 -4.84
CA THR A 179 -7.81 -28.13 -5.11
C THR A 179 -7.61 -28.20 -6.64
N ASP A 180 -6.55 -27.58 -7.16
CA ASP A 180 -5.92 -27.84 -8.48
C ASP A 180 -6.35 -27.05 -9.74
N LEU A 181 -6.32 -25.71 -9.70
CA LEU A 181 -6.15 -24.88 -10.92
C LEU A 181 -5.15 -23.72 -10.71
N GLU A 182 -3.99 -24.05 -10.15
CA GLU A 182 -2.82 -23.15 -10.09
C GLU A 182 -1.83 -23.34 -11.25
N GLU A 183 -2.12 -24.21 -12.23
CA GLU A 183 -1.26 -24.38 -13.40
C GLU A 183 -2.07 -24.09 -14.67
N ASN A 184 -1.82 -22.92 -15.27
CA ASN A 184 -1.82 -22.60 -16.72
C ASN A 184 -2.01 -21.09 -16.97
N ALA A 185 -1.26 -20.26 -16.24
CA ALA A 185 -1.14 -18.82 -16.47
C ALA A 185 0.12 -18.44 -17.27
N ASP A 186 0.73 -19.39 -18.00
CA ASP A 186 1.97 -19.18 -18.76
C ASP A 186 1.75 -19.31 -20.28
N PHE A 187 0.85 -18.51 -20.88
CA PHE A 187 0.80 -18.39 -22.35
C PHE A 187 0.57 -16.97 -22.90
N PHE A 188 0.83 -15.94 -22.08
CA PHE A 188 0.98 -14.57 -22.55
C PHE A 188 2.30 -13.98 -22.04
N SER A 189 3.40 -14.48 -22.58
CA SER A 189 4.60 -13.66 -22.75
C SER A 189 4.72 -13.29 -24.23
N ASP A 190 5.28 -12.11 -24.47
CA ASP A 190 5.51 -11.40 -25.75
C ASP A 190 4.28 -10.62 -26.27
N GLU A 191 4.27 -9.29 -26.42
CA GLU A 191 5.33 -8.30 -26.66
C GLU A 191 4.81 -6.89 -26.26
N GLY A 192 5.62 -6.08 -25.57
CA GLY A 192 5.67 -4.63 -25.82
C GLY A 192 4.82 -3.65 -24.99
N PHE A 193 4.33 -3.99 -23.81
CA PHE A 193 3.83 -2.98 -22.86
C PHE A 193 4.54 -3.13 -21.51
N GLU A 194 5.30 -2.11 -21.11
CA GLU A 194 5.85 -2.02 -19.75
C GLU A 194 4.66 -1.93 -18.78
N GLU A 195 4.39 -3.00 -18.02
CA GLU A 195 3.45 -2.91 -16.91
C GLU A 195 4.04 -1.95 -15.87
N ASN A 196 3.43 -0.77 -15.70
CA ASN A 196 3.79 0.17 -14.63
C ASN A 196 3.33 -0.38 -13.28
N LEU A 197 4.06 -1.37 -12.78
CA LEU A 197 3.82 -2.00 -11.48
C LEU A 197 4.43 -1.15 -10.37
N ILE A 198 3.55 -0.52 -9.61
CA ILE A 198 3.87 0.39 -8.51
C ILE A 198 3.54 -0.34 -7.21
N PRO A 199 4.52 -0.73 -6.37
CA PRO A 199 4.27 -1.24 -5.02
C PRO A 199 3.21 -0.44 -4.25
N ALA A 200 2.26 -1.16 -3.64
CA ALA A 200 1.25 -0.61 -2.76
C ALA A 200 1.89 -0.10 -1.47
N SER A 201 1.41 1.03 -0.96
CA SER A 201 2.15 1.79 0.05
C SER A 201 1.77 1.46 1.48
N ASN A 202 0.53 1.01 1.69
CA ASN A 202 -0.03 0.66 2.97
C ASN A 202 -0.46 -0.81 3.03
N LEU A 203 0.17 -1.68 2.24
CA LEU A 203 0.00 -3.14 2.24
C LEU A 203 1.36 -3.84 2.34
N PRO A 204 1.40 -5.13 2.74
CA PRO A 204 2.64 -5.90 2.78
C PRO A 204 3.34 -5.96 1.42
N ASP A 205 4.62 -6.32 1.44
CA ASP A 205 5.41 -6.51 0.22
C ASP A 205 4.75 -7.51 -0.74
N GLY A 206 4.85 -7.23 -2.05
CA GLY A 206 4.24 -8.02 -3.12
C GLY A 206 2.85 -7.55 -3.55
N TRP A 207 2.20 -6.64 -2.81
CA TRP A 207 1.02 -5.93 -3.28
C TRP A 207 1.44 -4.82 -4.26
N THR A 208 0.81 -4.75 -5.43
CA THR A 208 1.19 -3.79 -6.48
C THR A 208 -0.03 -3.18 -7.15
N TRP A 209 0.03 -1.87 -7.39
CA TRP A 209 -0.81 -1.18 -8.35
C TRP A 209 -0.28 -1.41 -9.76
N ASN A 210 -1.16 -1.78 -10.67
CA ASN A 210 -0.90 -1.79 -12.10
C ASN A 210 -1.61 -0.58 -12.70
N ASP A 211 -0.86 0.49 -12.96
CA ASP A 211 -1.38 1.74 -13.51
C ASP A 211 -1.25 1.73 -15.03
N TYR A 212 -2.32 2.06 -15.74
CA TYR A 212 -2.34 2.14 -17.20
C TYR A 212 -2.32 3.61 -17.64
N ASP A 213 -1.74 3.87 -18.82
CA ASP A 213 -1.59 5.22 -19.37
C ASP A 213 -2.93 5.92 -19.66
N ASP A 214 -4.03 5.15 -19.73
CA ASP A 214 -5.39 5.65 -19.90
C ASP A 214 -6.02 6.19 -18.59
N GLY A 215 -5.27 6.16 -17.47
CA GLY A 215 -5.73 6.64 -16.17
C GLY A 215 -6.57 5.60 -15.41
N SER A 216 -6.65 4.36 -15.90
CA SER A 216 -7.19 3.22 -15.17
C SER A 216 -6.09 2.45 -14.44
N GLY A 217 -6.47 1.58 -13.52
CA GLY A 217 -5.51 0.73 -12.84
C GLY A 217 -6.14 -0.33 -11.96
N SER A 218 -5.31 -1.21 -11.38
CA SER A 218 -5.81 -2.24 -10.46
C SER A 218 -4.80 -2.59 -9.37
N LEU A 219 -5.31 -2.89 -8.17
CA LEU A 219 -4.54 -3.42 -7.06
C LEU A 219 -4.48 -4.95 -7.17
N LYS A 220 -3.27 -5.48 -7.38
CA LYS A 220 -2.92 -6.90 -7.44
C LYS A 220 -2.29 -7.36 -6.12
N SER A 221 -2.64 -8.56 -5.66
CA SER A 221 -1.99 -9.23 -4.54
C SER A 221 -0.68 -9.92 -4.95
N PRO A 222 0.16 -10.35 -3.99
CA PRO A 222 1.38 -11.11 -4.26
C PRO A 222 1.11 -12.40 -5.06
N SER A 223 -0.07 -13.01 -4.88
CA SER A 223 -0.50 -14.18 -5.64
C SER A 223 -1.10 -13.84 -7.02
N GLY A 224 -1.00 -12.58 -7.47
CA GLY A 224 -1.51 -12.12 -8.77
C GLY A 224 -3.01 -11.82 -8.84
N HIS A 225 -3.75 -11.92 -7.73
CA HIS A 225 -5.19 -11.68 -7.72
C HIS A 225 -5.54 -10.19 -7.69
N LYS A 226 -6.51 -9.77 -8.52
CA LYS A 226 -7.02 -8.39 -8.53
C LYS A 226 -8.14 -8.20 -7.52
N TYR A 227 -7.99 -7.20 -6.65
CA TYR A 227 -8.96 -6.87 -5.59
C TYR A 227 -9.73 -5.58 -5.90
N TYR A 228 -9.05 -4.52 -6.29
CA TYR A 228 -9.69 -3.27 -6.72
C TYR A 228 -9.23 -2.93 -8.13
N SER A 229 -10.12 -2.35 -8.92
CA SER A 229 -9.81 -1.73 -10.21
C SER A 229 -10.43 -0.34 -10.19
N TYR A 230 -9.81 0.62 -10.85
CA TYR A 230 -10.30 1.98 -10.93
C TYR A 230 -10.14 2.54 -12.33
N ASP A 231 -10.93 3.56 -12.63
CA ASP A 231 -10.86 4.37 -13.84
C ASP A 231 -11.04 5.83 -13.42
N MET A 232 -9.98 6.64 -13.53
CA MET A 232 -10.03 8.06 -13.16
C MET A 232 -10.77 8.93 -14.18
N GLN A 233 -10.94 8.45 -15.42
CA GLN A 233 -11.69 9.15 -16.46
C GLN A 233 -13.19 9.06 -16.19
N THR A 234 -13.68 7.90 -15.73
CA THR A 234 -15.07 7.73 -15.30
C THR A 234 -15.31 8.04 -13.82
N GLN A 235 -14.23 8.15 -13.02
CA GLN A 235 -14.26 8.28 -11.55
C GLN A 235 -15.00 7.12 -10.88
N GLU A 236 -14.72 5.90 -11.34
CA GLU A 236 -15.35 4.68 -10.85
C GLU A 236 -14.32 3.66 -10.37
N TYR A 237 -14.74 2.75 -9.48
CA TYR A 237 -13.90 1.67 -9.00
C TYR A 237 -14.70 0.41 -8.66
N THR A 238 -14.06 -0.75 -8.73
CA THR A 238 -14.67 -2.04 -8.37
C THR A 238 -14.28 -2.44 -6.95
N LEU A 239 -15.25 -2.92 -6.19
CA LEU A 239 -15.04 -3.48 -4.86
C LEU A 239 -14.57 -4.95 -4.93
N PRO A 240 -13.70 -5.41 -4.00
CA PRO A 240 -13.22 -6.79 -3.95
C PRO A 240 -14.26 -7.76 -3.37
N TYR A 241 -15.51 -7.35 -3.22
CA TYR A 241 -16.60 -8.16 -2.68
C TYR A 241 -17.90 -7.78 -3.39
N GLY A 242 -18.92 -8.62 -3.24
CA GLY A 242 -20.14 -8.47 -4.02
C GLY A 242 -19.90 -8.80 -5.51
N ARG A 243 -20.67 -8.16 -6.39
CA ARG A 243 -20.65 -8.44 -7.83
C ARG A 243 -19.51 -7.78 -8.60
N ARG A 244 -18.57 -7.12 -7.90
CA ARG A 244 -17.49 -6.30 -8.48
C ARG A 244 -18.02 -5.26 -9.46
N GLU A 245 -19.17 -4.67 -9.14
CA GLU A 245 -19.77 -3.59 -9.91
C GLU A 245 -18.90 -2.34 -9.79
N TRP A 246 -18.84 -1.59 -10.89
CA TRP A 246 -18.23 -0.28 -10.92
C TRP A 246 -19.08 0.66 -10.08
N THR A 247 -18.48 1.21 -9.04
CA THR A 247 -19.10 2.13 -8.08
C THR A 247 -18.49 3.50 -8.27
N GLY A 248 -19.28 4.56 -8.15
CA GLY A 248 -18.79 5.92 -8.26
C GLY A 248 -17.90 6.28 -7.08
N MET A 249 -16.74 6.89 -7.35
CA MET A 249 -15.87 7.44 -6.30
C MET A 249 -16.55 8.56 -5.48
N ARG A 250 -17.63 9.15 -6.03
CA ARG A 250 -18.44 10.22 -5.41
C ARG A 250 -19.42 9.74 -4.33
N ASP A 251 -19.64 8.43 -4.22
CA ASP A 251 -20.61 7.88 -3.26
C ASP A 251 -20.08 7.88 -1.81
N PHE A 252 -18.79 8.18 -1.61
CA PHE A 252 -18.11 8.14 -0.31
C PHE A 252 -17.47 9.48 0.10
N TYR A 253 -17.19 10.38 -0.85
CA TYR A 253 -16.66 11.74 -0.65
C TYR A 253 -17.22 12.67 -1.74
N ASP A 254 -17.46 13.95 -1.44
CA ASP A 254 -17.91 14.93 -2.45
C ASP A 254 -16.95 15.03 -3.66
N ALA A 255 -15.66 14.67 -3.51
CA ALA A 255 -14.73 14.19 -4.53
C ALA A 255 -13.40 13.73 -3.87
N PRO A 256 -12.75 12.62 -4.27
CA PRO A 256 -11.32 12.47 -4.01
C PRO A 256 -10.57 13.55 -4.79
N LYS A 257 -9.71 14.33 -4.13
CA LYS A 257 -8.96 15.44 -4.73
C LYS A 257 -7.77 14.94 -5.56
N SER A 258 -7.30 13.71 -5.34
CA SER A 258 -6.20 13.09 -6.11
C SER A 258 -6.26 11.54 -6.20
N LEU A 259 -5.57 10.95 -7.19
CA LEU A 259 -5.43 9.48 -7.34
C LEU A 259 -4.79 8.82 -6.11
N ASN A 260 -3.87 9.51 -5.44
CA ASN A 260 -3.17 9.00 -4.27
C ASN A 260 -4.09 8.87 -3.03
N GLU A 261 -5.04 9.78 -2.87
CA GLU A 261 -6.07 9.66 -1.82
C GLU A 261 -6.94 8.42 -2.04
N PHE A 262 -7.35 8.17 -3.29
CA PHE A 262 -8.14 6.98 -3.64
C PHE A 262 -7.36 5.69 -3.37
N LYS A 263 -6.09 5.61 -3.77
CA LYS A 263 -5.24 4.44 -3.52
C LYS A 263 -5.04 4.18 -2.01
N SER A 264 -4.81 5.22 -1.23
CA SER A 264 -4.72 5.13 0.24
C SER A 264 -6.01 4.58 0.86
N TYR A 265 -7.17 5.07 0.41
CA TYR A 265 -8.48 4.55 0.84
C TYR A 265 -8.64 3.07 0.54
N VAL A 266 -8.35 2.66 -0.70
CA VAL A 266 -8.48 1.27 -1.15
C VAL A 266 -7.61 0.32 -0.31
N GLU A 267 -6.36 0.68 -0.07
CA GLU A 267 -5.44 -0.12 0.74
C GLU A 267 -5.94 -0.25 2.20
N ASN A 268 -6.49 0.83 2.77
CA ASN A 268 -7.09 0.83 4.11
C ASN A 268 -8.35 -0.04 4.19
N ASP A 269 -9.23 0.05 3.19
CA ASP A 269 -10.46 -0.75 3.10
C ASP A 269 -10.15 -2.25 2.95
N LEU A 270 -9.15 -2.58 2.11
CA LEU A 270 -8.69 -3.96 1.94
C LEU A 270 -8.17 -4.53 3.26
N LYS A 271 -7.33 -3.79 4.00
CA LYS A 271 -6.87 -4.21 5.34
C LYS A 271 -8.06 -4.49 6.25
N ALA A 272 -9.07 -3.61 6.27
CA ALA A 272 -10.25 -3.75 7.14
C ALA A 272 -11.01 -5.03 6.85
N LYS A 273 -11.16 -5.36 5.58
CA LYS A 273 -11.91 -6.51 5.11
C LYS A 273 -11.12 -7.82 5.13
N ALA A 274 -9.80 -7.75 5.06
CA ALA A 274 -8.91 -8.91 5.20
C ALA A 274 -9.12 -9.66 6.53
N VAL A 275 -9.48 -8.95 7.62
CA VAL A 275 -9.77 -9.57 8.93
C VAL A 275 -11.00 -10.47 8.89
N GLN A 276 -12.02 -10.09 8.11
CA GLN A 276 -13.22 -10.90 7.92
C GLN A 276 -13.05 -11.93 6.78
N ASN A 277 -12.02 -11.76 5.93
CA ASN A 277 -11.76 -12.48 4.68
C ASN A 277 -13.02 -12.65 3.80
N ASN A 278 -13.89 -11.63 3.81
CA ASN A 278 -15.09 -11.54 2.97
C ASN A 278 -14.75 -10.95 1.59
N LEU A 279 -13.56 -11.26 1.08
CA LEU A 279 -13.06 -10.79 -0.21
C LEU A 279 -13.23 -11.89 -1.27
N ASN A 280 -13.31 -11.48 -2.52
CA ASN A 280 -13.40 -12.34 -3.68
C ASN A 280 -12.36 -11.89 -4.72
N PRO A 281 -11.27 -12.65 -4.93
CA PRO A 281 -11.01 -13.96 -4.34
C PRO A 281 -10.64 -13.82 -2.85
N LYS A 282 -10.82 -14.90 -2.09
CA LYS A 282 -10.37 -14.90 -0.69
C LYS A 282 -8.85 -14.76 -0.66
N LEU A 283 -8.35 -14.05 0.34
CA LEU A 283 -6.92 -14.04 0.60
C LEU A 283 -6.50 -15.44 1.03
N SER A 284 -5.33 -15.89 0.57
CA SER A 284 -4.67 -17.07 1.13
C SER A 284 -4.40 -16.86 2.63
N GLU A 285 -4.20 -17.94 3.39
CA GLU A 285 -3.89 -17.82 4.82
C GLU A 285 -2.55 -17.09 5.05
N GLU A 286 -1.59 -17.22 4.12
CA GLU A 286 -0.33 -16.47 4.12
C GLU A 286 -0.59 -14.98 3.88
N GLU A 287 -1.27 -14.58 2.80
CA GLU A 287 -1.58 -13.17 2.53
C GLU A 287 -2.45 -12.55 3.63
N LYS A 288 -3.38 -13.32 4.19
CA LYS A 288 -4.22 -12.88 5.31
C LYS A 288 -3.40 -12.68 6.57
N ASN A 289 -2.50 -13.62 6.90
CA ASN A 289 -1.60 -13.50 8.05
C ASN A 289 -0.59 -12.37 7.85
N ASP A 290 -0.09 -12.16 6.63
CA ASP A 290 0.80 -11.06 6.30
C ASP A 290 0.07 -9.72 6.41
N ILE A 291 -1.17 -9.60 5.90
CA ILE A 291 -1.99 -8.40 6.10
C ILE A 291 -2.34 -8.21 7.58
N LEU A 292 -2.62 -9.27 8.34
CA LEU A 292 -2.89 -9.20 9.79
C LEU A 292 -1.65 -8.79 10.59
N ASN A 293 -0.50 -9.37 10.29
CA ASN A 293 0.79 -9.06 10.91
C ASN A 293 1.23 -7.66 10.54
N TYR A 294 1.10 -7.26 9.27
CA TYR A 294 1.33 -5.90 8.81
C TYR A 294 0.35 -4.93 9.45
N ARG A 295 -0.93 -5.28 9.58
CA ARG A 295 -1.93 -4.49 10.31
C ARG A 295 -1.57 -4.34 11.79
N ILE A 296 -1.11 -5.41 12.45
CA ILE A 296 -0.68 -5.36 13.85
C ILE A 296 0.58 -4.50 13.98
N PHE A 297 1.57 -4.73 13.12
CA PHE A 297 2.81 -3.97 13.02
C PHE A 297 2.56 -2.48 12.73
N MET A 298 1.67 -2.16 11.81
CA MET A 298 1.29 -0.79 11.47
C MET A 298 0.45 -0.17 12.56
N LYS A 299 -0.49 -0.90 13.19
CA LYS A 299 -1.27 -0.41 14.34
C LYS A 299 -0.38 -0.10 15.55
N GLU A 300 0.68 -0.87 15.76
CA GLU A 300 1.70 -0.60 16.78
C GLU A 300 2.58 0.63 16.47
N ASN A 301 2.59 1.06 15.21
CA ASN A 301 3.35 2.22 14.70
C ASN A 301 2.45 3.31 14.11
N GLU A 302 1.13 3.26 14.34
CA GLU A 302 0.16 4.16 13.72
C GLU A 302 0.26 5.53 14.39
N PHE A 303 0.32 6.58 13.59
CA PHE A 303 0.24 7.94 14.08
C PHE A 303 -1.01 8.60 13.54
N ILE A 304 -1.86 9.07 14.45
CA ILE A 304 -3.03 9.88 14.14
C ILE A 304 -2.84 11.22 14.83
N LEU A 305 -2.85 12.29 14.04
CA LEU A 305 -2.88 13.64 14.56
C LEU A 305 -4.26 13.91 15.17
N GLU A 306 -4.28 14.36 16.42
CA GLU A 306 -5.52 14.74 17.08
C GLU A 306 -6.19 15.90 16.32
N ASN A 307 -7.52 15.86 16.22
CA ASN A 307 -8.28 16.88 15.51
C ASN A 307 -8.02 18.27 16.10
N LEU A 308 -7.34 19.11 15.33
CA LEU A 308 -6.93 20.46 15.69
C LEU A 308 -8.09 21.45 15.87
N GLN A 309 -9.34 21.05 15.63
CA GLN A 309 -10.55 21.89 15.73
C GLN A 309 -10.46 23.17 14.88
N ILE A 310 -9.92 23.04 13.67
CA ILE A 310 -9.75 24.18 12.75
C ILE A 310 -11.12 24.57 12.18
N THR A 311 -11.53 25.81 12.42
CA THR A 311 -12.83 26.31 11.93
C THR A 311 -12.77 26.69 10.44
N ALA A 312 -13.94 26.67 9.77
CA ALA A 312 -14.06 27.12 8.38
C ALA A 312 -13.58 28.57 8.19
N ASN A 313 -13.79 29.44 9.19
CA ASN A 313 -13.32 30.82 9.16
C ASN A 313 -11.78 30.91 9.22
N GLN A 314 -11.13 30.11 10.07
CA GLN A 314 -9.66 30.04 10.11
C GLN A 314 -9.08 29.52 8.80
N ARG A 315 -9.69 28.49 8.19
CA ARG A 315 -9.27 27.98 6.88
C ARG A 315 -9.39 29.04 5.78
N LYS A 316 -10.53 29.77 5.75
CA LYS A 316 -10.77 30.86 4.81
C LYS A 316 -9.74 31.98 4.97
N ALA A 317 -9.48 32.41 6.20
CA ALA A 317 -8.51 33.47 6.48
C ALA A 317 -7.08 33.07 6.09
N TYR A 318 -6.66 31.83 6.37
CA TYR A 318 -5.36 31.32 5.94
C TYR A 318 -5.24 31.26 4.42
N SER A 319 -6.28 30.79 3.72
CA SER A 319 -6.31 30.75 2.25
C SER A 319 -6.18 32.15 1.64
N GLU A 320 -6.93 33.13 2.15
CA GLU A 320 -6.84 34.53 1.70
C GLU A 320 -5.44 35.11 1.94
N LYS A 321 -4.82 34.80 3.08
CA LYS A 321 -3.44 35.22 3.38
C LYS A 321 -2.43 34.66 2.38
N MET A 322 -2.60 33.41 1.95
CA MET A 322 -1.71 32.77 0.97
C MET A 322 -1.94 33.28 -0.44
N GLU A 323 -3.20 33.47 -0.84
CA GLU A 323 -3.55 33.91 -2.20
C GLU A 323 -3.28 35.40 -2.43
N PHE A 324 -3.60 36.26 -1.45
CA PHE A 324 -3.55 37.72 -1.60
C PHE A 324 -2.45 38.38 -0.76
N GLY A 325 -1.69 37.61 0.03
CA GLY A 325 -0.65 38.13 0.93
C GLY A 325 -1.19 38.84 2.17
N THR A 326 -2.51 39.00 2.32
CA THR A 326 -3.18 39.68 3.44
C THR A 326 -4.55 39.05 3.75
N THR A 327 -5.00 39.11 5.00
CA THR A 327 -6.37 38.75 5.41
C THR A 327 -6.75 39.56 6.65
N ASP A 328 -8.03 39.83 6.83
CA ASP A 328 -8.60 40.44 8.05
C ASP A 328 -9.08 39.37 9.07
N GLY A 329 -9.06 38.10 8.68
CA GLY A 329 -9.47 36.98 9.53
C GLY A 329 -8.34 36.43 10.40
N ASP A 330 -8.67 35.97 11.61
CA ASP A 330 -7.73 35.27 12.49
C ASP A 330 -7.63 33.79 12.12
N TYR A 331 -6.42 33.36 11.74
CA TYR A 331 -6.06 31.97 11.48
C TYR A 331 -4.99 31.46 12.45
N SER A 332 -4.72 32.20 13.53
CA SER A 332 -3.68 31.82 14.49
C SER A 332 -4.07 30.55 15.25
N PHE A 333 -3.08 29.67 15.43
CA PHE A 333 -3.22 28.53 16.31
C PHE A 333 -2.91 28.92 17.74
N THR A 334 -3.66 28.33 18.67
CA THR A 334 -3.30 28.31 20.08
C THR A 334 -1.98 27.54 20.27
N LYS A 335 -1.32 27.78 21.39
CA LYS A 335 -0.11 27.02 21.75
C LYS A 335 -0.39 25.51 21.81
N ALA A 336 -1.54 25.11 22.36
CA ALA A 336 -1.95 23.70 22.41
C ALA A 336 -2.05 23.08 21.02
N GLN A 337 -2.75 23.73 20.09
CA GLN A 337 -2.85 23.27 18.69
C GLN A 337 -1.47 23.20 18.02
N MET A 338 -0.56 24.13 18.33
CA MET A 338 0.80 24.10 17.77
C MET A 338 1.68 22.98 18.31
N ASP A 339 1.45 22.59 19.55
CA ASP A 339 2.19 21.52 20.22
C ASP A 339 1.65 20.14 19.79
N THR A 340 0.38 20.03 19.39
CA THR A 340 -0.22 18.82 18.81
C THR A 340 0.38 18.47 17.45
N ILE A 341 0.88 19.44 16.68
CA ILE A 341 1.49 19.18 15.37
C ILE A 341 2.95 18.73 15.56
N PRO A 342 3.41 17.65 14.91
CA PRO A 342 4.79 17.21 14.94
C PRO A 342 5.83 18.30 14.70
N ASN A 343 7.03 18.12 15.26
CA ASN A 343 8.16 19.00 15.00
C ASN A 343 9.08 18.48 13.92
N VAL A 344 9.08 17.18 13.69
CA VAL A 344 9.76 16.54 12.58
C VAL A 344 8.77 15.58 11.94
N ILE A 345 8.68 15.63 10.61
CA ILE A 345 8.00 14.60 9.81
C ILE A 345 8.98 14.11 8.76
N ASP A 346 9.16 12.80 8.67
CA ASP A 346 10.04 12.13 7.71
C ASP A 346 11.45 12.75 7.62
N GLY A 347 12.04 13.04 8.78
CA GLY A 347 13.35 13.69 8.89
C GLY A 347 13.36 15.21 8.68
N HIS A 348 12.28 15.81 8.16
CA HIS A 348 12.16 17.26 7.97
C HIS A 348 11.75 17.97 9.26
N THR A 349 12.62 18.85 9.76
CA THR A 349 12.26 19.73 10.87
C THR A 349 11.28 20.80 10.40
N LEU A 350 10.11 20.85 11.03
CA LEU A 350 9.03 21.78 10.68
C LEU A 350 9.25 23.15 11.32
N SER A 351 9.31 24.17 10.47
CA SER A 351 9.23 25.57 10.89
C SER A 351 7.82 25.90 11.43
N LYS A 352 7.67 27.09 12.04
CA LYS A 352 6.34 27.56 12.43
C LYS A 352 5.40 27.60 11.22
N ASN A 353 5.86 28.10 10.08
CA ASN A 353 5.02 28.19 8.89
C ASN A 353 4.69 26.80 8.33
N ASP A 354 5.65 25.88 8.35
CA ASP A 354 5.44 24.51 7.85
C ASP A 354 4.31 23.79 8.63
N LYS A 355 4.24 24.03 9.94
CA LYS A 355 3.15 23.51 10.77
C LYS A 355 1.79 24.09 10.37
N TYR A 356 1.74 25.35 9.95
CA TYR A 356 0.52 25.95 9.43
C TYR A 356 0.16 25.38 8.06
N GLU A 357 1.13 25.22 7.16
CA GLU A 357 0.91 24.62 5.85
C GLU A 357 0.37 23.19 5.96
N LEU A 358 0.95 22.37 6.83
CA LEU A 358 0.48 21.00 7.08
C LEU A 358 -0.95 20.96 7.65
N ALA A 359 -1.27 21.85 8.59
CA ALA A 359 -2.57 21.81 9.26
C ALA A 359 -3.71 22.41 8.43
N PHE A 360 -3.42 23.42 7.62
CA PHE A 360 -4.43 24.10 6.81
C PHE A 360 -4.55 23.53 5.39
N GLY A 361 -3.56 22.78 4.90
CA GLY A 361 -3.59 22.20 3.57
C GLY A 361 -2.37 21.32 3.27
N LEU A 362 -1.60 21.73 2.26
CA LEU A 362 -0.48 20.98 1.72
C LEU A 362 0.85 21.63 2.15
N LEU A 363 1.69 20.87 2.83
CA LEU A 363 3.07 21.24 3.12
C LEU A 363 3.97 20.74 2.01
N GLU A 364 4.58 21.65 1.24
CA GLU A 364 5.50 21.30 0.15
C GLU A 364 6.96 21.42 0.57
N LYS A 365 7.74 20.38 0.29
CA LYS A 365 9.20 20.37 0.40
C LYS A 365 9.79 20.31 -1.00
N GLN A 366 9.63 21.41 -1.74
CA GLN A 366 9.97 21.53 -3.17
C GLN A 366 11.40 21.10 -3.50
N LEU A 367 12.37 21.39 -2.62
CA LEU A 367 13.78 20.97 -2.79
C LEU A 367 13.98 19.45 -2.80
N TYR A 368 13.02 18.71 -2.25
CA TYR A 368 13.05 17.26 -2.11
C TYR A 368 12.02 16.56 -3.02
N GLY A 369 11.16 17.32 -3.72
CA GLY A 369 10.07 16.73 -4.51
C GLY A 369 9.04 15.99 -3.66
N GLU A 370 8.82 16.44 -2.43
CA GLU A 370 7.90 15.81 -1.48
C GLU A 370 6.81 16.79 -1.05
N SER A 371 5.63 16.27 -0.76
CA SER A 371 4.55 17.03 -0.12
C SER A 371 3.84 16.20 0.95
N TYR A 372 3.23 16.89 1.90
CA TYR A 372 2.60 16.28 3.06
C TYR A 372 1.21 16.88 3.26
N GLU A 373 0.20 16.02 3.38
CA GLU A 373 -1.20 16.42 3.55
C GLU A 373 -1.78 15.77 4.80
N LEU A 374 -2.49 16.56 5.61
CA LEU A 374 -3.25 16.06 6.74
C LEU A 374 -4.65 15.65 6.28
N LEU A 375 -4.95 14.36 6.40
CA LEU A 375 -6.25 13.79 6.04
C LEU A 375 -7.31 14.03 7.13
N ASP A 376 -8.60 13.93 6.77
CA ASP A 376 -9.72 14.16 7.70
C ASP A 376 -9.74 13.18 8.89
N ASN A 377 -9.17 11.99 8.72
CA ASN A 377 -9.02 10.98 9.76
C ASN A 377 -7.80 11.23 10.68
N GLY A 378 -7.01 12.27 10.44
CA GLY A 378 -5.82 12.64 11.20
C GLY A 378 -4.52 11.98 10.73
N GLU A 379 -4.55 11.11 9.71
CA GLU A 379 -3.33 10.57 9.11
C GLU A 379 -2.56 11.65 8.32
N ILE A 380 -1.24 11.53 8.25
CA ILE A 380 -0.41 12.40 7.41
C ILE A 380 0.03 11.61 6.18
N LEU A 381 -0.46 12.01 5.01
CA LEU A 381 -0.11 11.44 3.71
C LEU A 381 1.14 12.14 3.17
N LYS A 382 2.23 11.40 3.00
CA LYS A 382 3.39 11.84 2.22
C LYS A 382 3.14 11.52 0.75
N ASN A 383 3.35 12.47 -0.14
CA ASN A 383 3.53 12.28 -1.58
C ASN A 383 4.99 12.56 -1.94
N TYR A 384 5.59 11.77 -2.81
CA TYR A 384 6.99 11.95 -3.25
C TYR A 384 7.22 11.31 -4.61
N LEU A 385 8.30 11.71 -5.28
CA LEU A 385 8.73 11.08 -6.52
C LEU A 385 9.76 9.99 -6.20
N ASP A 386 9.60 8.79 -6.78
CA ASP A 386 10.63 7.76 -6.71
C ASP A 386 11.79 8.02 -7.69
N GLU A 387 12.78 7.13 -7.70
CA GLU A 387 13.99 7.24 -8.55
C GLU A 387 13.66 7.31 -10.06
N ASN A 388 12.48 6.83 -10.46
CA ASN A 388 11.98 6.85 -11.82
C ASN A 388 10.98 8.00 -12.08
N VAL A 389 10.87 8.96 -11.14
CA VAL A 389 9.99 10.13 -11.24
C VAL A 389 8.50 9.76 -11.23
N PHE A 390 8.14 8.59 -10.71
CA PHE A 390 6.74 8.24 -10.49
C PHE A 390 6.25 8.78 -9.15
N SER A 391 5.03 9.31 -9.16
CA SER A 391 4.34 9.77 -7.95
C SER A 391 4.02 8.58 -7.05
N ARG A 392 4.71 8.52 -5.91
CA ARG A 392 4.42 7.62 -4.79
C ARG A 392 3.72 8.39 -3.68
N HIS A 393 3.03 7.65 -2.84
CA HIS A 393 2.48 8.19 -1.60
C HIS A 393 2.63 7.16 -0.47
N ARG A 394 2.67 7.57 0.79
CA ARG A 394 2.61 6.66 1.95
C ARG A 394 2.07 7.40 3.17
N ILE A 395 1.40 6.69 4.08
CA ILE A 395 1.04 7.27 5.38
C ILE A 395 2.28 7.30 6.29
N LEU A 396 2.51 8.43 6.94
CA LEU A 396 3.56 8.54 7.94
C LEU A 396 3.19 7.79 9.21
N THR A 397 4.18 7.11 9.76
CA THR A 397 4.07 6.32 10.98
C THR A 397 4.71 7.05 12.16
N MET A 398 4.53 6.52 13.36
CA MET A 398 5.19 7.02 14.56
C MET A 398 6.73 7.04 14.44
N ASN A 399 7.31 6.20 13.59
CA ASN A 399 8.76 6.19 13.33
C ASN A 399 9.22 7.38 12.48
N ASP A 400 8.34 7.92 11.65
CA ASP A 400 8.60 9.08 10.80
C ASP A 400 8.42 10.40 11.55
N ILE A 401 7.86 10.36 12.75
CA ILE A 401 7.34 11.52 13.45
C ILE A 401 8.13 11.75 14.73
N LYS A 402 8.59 12.99 14.93
CA LYS A 402 9.20 13.40 16.20
C LYS A 402 8.50 14.65 16.73
N PHE A 403 8.01 14.53 17.95
CA PHE A 403 7.62 15.69 18.74
C PHE A 403 8.84 16.27 19.45
N ASN A 404 8.89 17.59 19.52
CA ASN A 404 9.84 18.29 20.37
C ASN A 404 9.34 18.20 21.82
N ASN A 405 9.48 17.03 22.44
CA ASN A 405 9.15 16.85 23.87
C ASN A 405 10.30 17.25 24.80
N GLN A 406 11.23 18.09 24.31
CA GLN A 406 12.18 18.83 25.14
C GLN A 406 11.84 20.32 25.19
N ASN A 407 10.58 20.69 24.98
CA ASN A 407 10.10 21.99 25.45
C ASN A 407 9.82 21.83 26.95
N PRO A 408 10.60 22.46 27.85
CA PRO A 408 10.38 22.38 29.30
C PRO A 408 8.90 22.65 29.61
N ASN A 409 8.30 23.62 28.92
CA ASN A 409 6.90 24.00 29.10
C ASN A 409 5.87 22.85 28.91
N ILE A 410 6.10 21.87 28.02
CA ILE A 410 5.12 20.80 27.74
C ILE A 410 5.08 19.78 28.90
N MET A 411 6.26 19.46 29.46
CA MET A 411 6.37 18.55 30.61
C MET A 411 6.02 19.22 31.93
N GLU A 412 5.88 20.55 31.92
CA GLU A 412 5.65 21.39 33.09
C GLU A 412 4.20 21.87 33.25
N THR A 413 3.39 21.97 32.19
CA THR A 413 2.12 22.74 32.25
C THR A 413 0.84 22.01 31.82
N GLN A 414 0.87 20.79 31.28
CA GLN A 414 -0.35 20.10 30.87
C GLN A 414 -0.81 19.06 31.89
N LYS A 415 -2.04 19.26 32.41
CA LYS A 415 -2.75 18.33 33.30
C LYS A 415 -3.14 17.00 32.61
N GLU A 416 -2.89 16.88 31.30
CA GLU A 416 -3.26 15.77 30.41
C GLU A 416 -2.06 15.04 29.78
N PHE A 417 -0.81 15.50 29.96
CA PHE A 417 0.37 14.79 29.44
C PHE A 417 0.72 13.59 30.35
N ASP A 418 0.57 12.37 29.82
CA ASP A 418 1.02 11.16 30.51
C ASP A 418 2.55 10.98 30.35
N GLN A 419 3.30 11.71 31.18
CA GLN A 419 4.76 11.62 31.28
C GLN A 419 5.25 10.20 31.50
N VAL A 420 4.50 9.39 32.25
CA VAL A 420 4.88 8.01 32.57
C VAL A 420 4.79 7.16 31.31
N GLN A 421 3.70 7.29 30.55
CA GLN A 421 3.53 6.57 29.29
C GLN A 421 4.60 6.97 28.27
N TYR A 422 4.86 8.27 28.12
CA TYR A 422 5.93 8.77 27.24
C TYR A 422 7.30 8.15 27.55
N LEU A 423 7.68 8.07 28.83
CA LEU A 423 8.97 7.49 29.22
C LEU A 423 9.02 5.97 29.00
N LYS A 424 7.90 5.26 29.17
CA LYS A 424 7.80 3.83 28.81
C LYS A 424 8.00 3.63 27.30
N ASP A 425 7.30 4.41 26.49
CA ASP A 425 7.38 4.32 25.03
C ASP A 425 8.79 4.65 24.54
N GLN A 426 9.43 5.68 25.12
CA GLN A 426 10.82 6.00 24.81
C GLN A 426 11.77 4.84 25.15
N MET A 427 11.59 4.17 26.29
CA MET A 427 12.40 3.00 26.66
C MET A 427 12.15 1.80 25.73
N LYS A 428 10.90 1.59 25.31
CA LYS A 428 10.50 0.58 24.32
C LYS A 428 11.18 0.80 22.97
N TYR A 429 11.03 1.99 22.39
CA TYR A 429 11.55 2.30 21.05
C TYR A 429 13.07 2.36 21.01
N LEU A 430 13.73 2.70 22.13
CA LEU A 430 15.18 2.56 22.27
C LEU A 430 15.63 1.11 22.47
N GLY A 431 14.72 0.15 22.57
CA GLY A 431 15.03 -1.27 22.62
C GLY A 431 15.43 -1.81 23.99
N PHE A 432 15.09 -1.10 25.06
CA PHE A 432 15.31 -1.56 26.44
C PHE A 432 14.22 -2.51 26.96
N GLY A 433 13.09 -2.60 26.25
CA GLY A 433 11.98 -3.51 26.53
C GLY A 433 10.81 -2.84 27.28
N GLU A 434 9.78 -3.65 27.54
CA GLU A 434 8.53 -3.24 28.20
C GLU A 434 8.25 -4.10 29.44
N ASP A 435 9.29 -4.64 30.07
CA ASP A 435 9.10 -5.56 31.18
C ASP A 435 8.49 -4.87 32.41
N LYS A 436 7.66 -5.62 33.15
CA LYS A 436 6.92 -5.10 34.29
C LYS A 436 7.81 -4.51 35.38
N LYS A 437 9.04 -5.04 35.53
CA LYS A 437 10.00 -4.56 36.53
C LYS A 437 10.53 -3.19 36.11
N LEU A 438 10.92 -3.02 34.85
CA LEU A 438 11.36 -1.76 34.27
C LEU A 438 10.32 -0.65 34.42
N HIS A 439 9.04 -0.95 34.13
CA HIS A 439 7.93 0.00 34.33
C HIS A 439 7.70 0.35 35.80
N LYS A 440 7.87 -0.62 36.70
CA LYS A 440 7.77 -0.39 38.15
C LYS A 440 8.92 0.50 38.64
N ASP A 441 10.16 0.19 38.26
CA ASP A 441 11.37 0.92 38.63
C ASP A 441 11.29 2.38 38.11
N LEU A 442 10.72 2.60 36.91
CA LEU A 442 10.43 3.93 36.39
C LEU A 442 9.40 4.67 37.24
N GLY A 443 8.30 4.02 37.60
CA GLY A 443 7.27 4.61 38.46
C GLY A 443 7.81 4.97 39.85
N GLU A 444 8.67 4.15 40.43
CA GLU A 444 9.37 4.43 41.70
C GLU A 444 10.38 5.58 41.54
N GLY A 445 11.14 5.59 40.44
CA GLY A 445 12.08 6.65 40.08
C GLY A 445 11.39 8.01 39.96
N ILE A 446 10.27 8.09 39.24
CA ILE A 446 9.46 9.31 39.08
C ILE A 446 8.91 9.80 40.43
N LYS A 447 8.48 8.91 41.33
CA LYS A 447 7.99 9.27 42.68
C LYS A 447 9.09 9.64 43.66
N SER A 448 10.34 9.29 43.37
CA SER A 448 11.48 9.55 44.26
C SER A 448 11.72 11.05 44.47
N ALA A 449 12.20 11.45 45.65
CA ALA A 449 12.59 12.84 45.90
C ALA A 449 13.94 13.23 45.25
N LYS A 450 14.67 12.27 44.66
CA LYS A 450 15.96 12.52 44.02
C LYS A 450 15.79 13.25 42.69
N GLN A 451 16.66 14.25 42.45
CA GLN A 451 16.75 14.97 41.17
C GLN A 451 17.26 14.10 40.02
N GLU A 452 17.98 13.02 40.33
CA GLU A 452 18.47 12.06 39.34
C GLU A 452 18.21 10.64 39.84
N PHE A 453 17.86 9.74 38.93
CA PHE A 453 17.71 8.32 39.22
C PHE A 453 18.16 7.46 38.03
N GLU A 454 18.53 6.22 38.33
CA GLU A 454 18.96 5.26 37.33
C GLU A 454 18.09 4.01 37.33
N ILE A 455 17.77 3.52 36.14
CA ILE A 455 17.10 2.22 35.94
C ILE A 455 18.08 1.27 35.28
N LYS A 456 18.25 0.08 35.85
CA LYS A 456 19.15 -0.95 35.31
C LYS A 456 18.36 -2.00 34.56
N THR A 457 18.84 -2.34 33.38
CA THR A 457 18.29 -3.42 32.55
C THR A 457 19.40 -4.16 31.81
N THR A 458 19.06 -5.28 31.17
CA THR A 458 19.99 -6.13 30.43
C THR A 458 19.40 -6.47 29.07
N SER A 459 20.21 -7.01 28.16
CA SER A 459 19.70 -7.55 26.89
C SER A 459 20.35 -8.90 26.56
N ASP A 460 19.57 -9.75 25.92
CA ASP A 460 19.96 -11.04 25.33
C ASP A 460 20.49 -10.92 23.89
N LYS A 461 20.53 -9.70 23.33
CA LYS A 461 20.90 -9.44 21.93
C LYS A 461 22.41 -9.34 21.69
N THR A 462 23.25 -9.85 22.58
CA THR A 462 24.70 -9.89 22.41
C THR A 462 25.14 -11.11 21.60
N LEU A 463 26.39 -11.15 21.17
CA LEU A 463 26.98 -12.39 20.66
C LEU A 463 27.02 -13.47 21.76
N PRO A 464 27.05 -14.77 21.38
CA PRO A 464 27.19 -15.86 22.34
C PRO A 464 28.34 -15.61 23.32
N GLY A 465 28.08 -15.88 24.60
CA GLY A 465 29.04 -15.71 25.69
C GLY A 465 29.27 -14.29 26.19
N ASN A 466 28.89 -13.26 25.42
CA ASN A 466 28.88 -11.88 25.87
C ASN A 466 27.61 -11.59 26.72
N LYS A 467 27.70 -10.60 27.61
CA LYS A 467 26.56 -10.07 28.37
C LYS A 467 26.61 -8.54 28.41
N VAL A 468 25.47 -7.88 28.35
CA VAL A 468 25.39 -6.42 28.43
C VAL A 468 24.46 -5.96 29.55
N ASP A 469 24.97 -5.01 30.34
CA ASP A 469 24.23 -4.29 31.36
C ASP A 469 24.04 -2.82 30.91
N PHE A 470 22.81 -2.31 31.02
CA PHE A 470 22.47 -0.92 30.75
C PHE A 470 22.09 -0.20 32.05
N SER A 471 22.57 1.02 32.23
CA SER A 471 22.12 1.96 33.27
C SER A 471 21.54 3.20 32.60
N LEU A 472 20.21 3.30 32.57
CA LEU A 472 19.45 4.42 32.01
C LEU A 472 19.43 5.57 33.02
N LYS A 473 19.90 6.75 32.62
CA LYS A 473 20.03 7.93 33.50
C LYS A 473 18.92 8.93 33.25
N PHE A 474 18.08 9.12 34.27
CA PHE A 474 16.98 10.06 34.25
C PHE A 474 17.27 11.26 35.14
N ASN A 475 16.92 12.44 34.66
CA ASN A 475 17.00 13.68 35.42
C ASN A 475 15.62 14.30 35.55
N LYS A 476 15.38 14.92 36.70
CA LYS A 476 14.20 15.71 36.97
C LYS A 476 14.53 17.19 36.89
N THR A 477 13.58 17.98 36.42
CA THR A 477 13.64 19.44 36.50
C THR A 477 12.98 19.91 37.78
N GLU A 478 13.34 21.10 38.25
CA GLU A 478 12.73 21.75 39.44
C GLU A 478 11.21 21.92 39.30
N SER A 479 10.75 21.99 38.06
CA SER A 479 9.38 22.15 37.60
C SER A 479 8.60 20.84 37.43
N GLY A 480 9.23 19.67 37.66
CA GLY A 480 8.57 18.35 37.67
C GLY A 480 8.67 17.52 36.39
N GLY A 481 9.37 18.00 35.36
CA GLY A 481 9.68 17.24 34.15
C GLY A 481 10.70 16.12 34.42
N VAL A 482 10.52 14.93 33.85
CA VAL A 482 11.44 13.79 33.99
C VAL A 482 11.95 13.33 32.62
N PHE A 483 13.26 13.37 32.39
CA PHE A 483 13.87 13.13 31.09
C PHE A 483 14.87 11.98 31.12
N LEU A 484 14.83 11.08 30.13
CA LEU A 484 15.92 10.16 29.85
C LEU A 484 17.00 10.89 29.04
N ASN A 485 18.12 11.23 29.68
CA ASN A 485 19.16 12.04 29.04
C ASN A 485 20.26 11.21 28.39
N SER A 486 20.53 10.03 28.95
CA SER A 486 21.66 9.21 28.53
C SER A 486 21.53 7.80 29.13
N TYR A 487 22.29 6.86 28.61
CA TYR A 487 22.46 5.55 29.22
C TYR A 487 23.89 5.07 29.12
N ASN A 488 24.37 4.40 30.17
CA ASN A 488 25.66 3.72 30.12
C ASN A 488 25.43 2.26 29.71
N ALA A 489 26.15 1.79 28.69
CA ALA A 489 26.13 0.39 28.30
C ALA A 489 27.48 -0.25 28.66
N THR A 490 27.44 -1.41 29.31
CA THR A 490 28.62 -2.15 29.75
C THR A 490 28.54 -3.57 29.25
N LEU A 491 29.37 -3.90 28.26
CA LEU A 491 29.53 -5.25 27.73
C LEU A 491 30.61 -5.98 28.53
N LYS A 492 30.35 -7.22 28.92
CA LYS A 492 31.35 -8.18 29.42
C LYS A 492 31.47 -9.28 28.39
N ASN A 493 32.69 -9.51 27.90
CA ASN A 493 32.94 -10.60 26.97
C ASN A 493 33.19 -11.93 27.70
N GLU A 494 33.32 -13.01 26.94
CA GLU A 494 33.65 -14.35 27.48
C GLU A 494 34.92 -14.40 28.34
N LYS A 495 35.88 -13.49 28.07
CA LYS A 495 37.14 -13.36 28.82
C LYS A 495 37.00 -12.50 30.08
N ASN A 496 35.79 -12.11 30.46
CA ASN A 496 35.47 -11.17 31.54
C ASN A 496 36.09 -9.77 31.38
N GLU A 497 36.51 -9.39 30.18
CA GLU A 497 36.92 -8.01 29.89
C GLU A 497 35.67 -7.14 29.75
N SER A 498 35.70 -5.94 30.32
CA SER A 498 34.54 -5.06 30.38
C SER A 498 34.75 -3.81 29.52
N ILE A 499 33.88 -3.63 28.54
CA ILE A 499 33.86 -2.48 27.64
C ILE A 499 32.64 -1.64 28.01
N SER A 500 32.85 -0.38 28.36
CA SER A 500 31.79 0.53 28.78
C SER A 500 31.84 1.84 27.99
N HIS A 501 30.66 2.31 27.58
CA HIS A 501 30.49 3.56 26.84
C HIS A 501 29.17 4.23 27.24
N GLN A 502 29.22 5.54 27.49
CA GLN A 502 28.05 6.36 27.79
C GLN A 502 27.46 6.93 26.49
N PHE A 503 26.24 6.53 26.18
CA PHE A 503 25.46 7.02 25.05
C PHE A 503 24.51 8.12 25.51
N TYR A 504 24.41 9.19 24.74
CA TYR A 504 23.48 10.29 24.99
C TYR A 504 22.18 10.07 24.23
N VAL A 505 21.07 10.47 24.84
CA VAL A 505 19.74 10.44 24.22
C VAL A 505 19.38 11.88 23.83
N SER A 506 19.23 12.10 22.53
CA SER A 506 18.92 13.38 21.91
C SER A 506 18.02 13.20 20.69
N LYS A 507 17.43 14.29 20.18
CA LYS A 507 16.51 14.23 19.02
C LYS A 507 17.18 13.76 17.72
N GLU A 508 18.46 14.08 17.56
CA GLU A 508 19.21 13.93 16.30
C GLU A 508 20.18 12.75 16.37
N ASN A 509 20.83 12.53 17.52
CA ASN A 509 21.90 11.54 17.67
C ASN A 509 21.60 10.62 18.85
N THR A 510 20.80 9.58 18.63
CA THR A 510 20.52 8.53 19.63
C THR A 510 20.77 7.17 19.04
N PHE A 511 21.46 6.32 19.80
CA PHE A 511 21.62 4.91 19.50
C PHE A 511 20.55 4.11 20.26
N THR A 512 20.02 3.08 19.63
CA THR A 512 19.22 2.07 20.32
C THR A 512 20.13 1.17 21.18
N ALA A 513 19.53 0.41 22.09
CA ALA A 513 20.22 -0.61 22.89
C ALA A 513 20.97 -1.62 21.99
N LYS A 514 20.36 -2.02 20.85
CA LYS A 514 20.97 -2.96 19.92
C LYS A 514 22.16 -2.36 19.18
N GLU A 515 22.05 -1.12 18.72
CA GLU A 515 23.15 -0.41 18.06
C GLU A 515 24.31 -0.15 19.03
N ALA A 516 24.02 0.20 20.29
CA ALA A 516 25.03 0.31 21.33
C ALA A 516 25.78 -1.01 21.57
N VAL A 517 25.07 -2.15 21.60
CA VAL A 517 25.71 -3.48 21.66
C VAL A 517 26.58 -3.72 20.43
N ASN A 518 26.08 -3.40 19.23
CA ASN A 518 26.83 -3.57 17.99
C ASN A 518 28.15 -2.75 18.03
N LEU A 519 28.09 -1.50 18.50
CA LEU A 519 29.25 -0.62 18.70
C LEU A 519 30.24 -1.17 19.75
N LEU A 520 29.75 -1.64 20.90
CA LEU A 520 30.58 -2.23 21.95
C LEU A 520 31.26 -3.54 21.51
N GLU A 521 30.65 -4.28 20.59
CA GLU A 521 31.23 -5.46 19.94
C GLU A 521 32.12 -5.10 18.73
N GLY A 522 32.40 -3.80 18.52
CA GLY A 522 33.33 -3.32 17.50
C GLY A 522 32.78 -3.27 16.08
N ARG A 523 31.46 -3.35 15.92
CA ARG A 523 30.78 -3.22 14.62
C ARG A 523 30.42 -1.77 14.35
N ALA A 524 30.23 -1.42 13.08
CA ALA A 524 29.87 -0.08 12.67
C ALA A 524 28.35 0.06 12.53
N VAL A 525 27.81 1.24 12.83
CA VAL A 525 26.38 1.57 12.73
C VAL A 525 26.21 2.83 11.90
N LYS A 526 25.25 2.85 10.98
CA LYS A 526 24.85 4.03 10.21
C LYS A 526 23.93 4.91 11.04
N ILE A 527 24.26 6.18 11.17
CA ILE A 527 23.48 7.18 11.90
C ILE A 527 23.63 8.55 11.24
N GLU A 528 22.67 9.44 11.43
CA GLU A 528 22.84 10.87 11.22
C GLU A 528 23.88 11.38 12.23
N PHE A 529 24.95 12.04 11.77
CA PHE A 529 25.99 12.55 12.66
C PHE A 529 26.48 13.91 12.20
N THR A 530 26.72 14.82 13.16
CA THR A 530 27.27 16.13 12.82
C THR A 530 28.70 15.97 12.34
N ASN A 531 28.97 16.33 11.09
CA ASN A 531 30.32 16.36 10.56
C ASN A 531 31.07 17.57 11.15
N PRO A 532 32.16 17.37 11.92
CA PRO A 532 32.86 18.46 12.58
C PRO A 532 33.55 19.42 11.60
N LYS A 533 33.76 19.01 10.33
CA LYS A 533 34.38 19.84 9.30
C LYS A 533 33.36 20.76 8.61
N THR A 534 32.14 20.29 8.41
CA THR A 534 31.09 21.05 7.70
C THR A 534 30.05 21.64 8.66
N ALA A 535 30.05 21.21 9.92
CA ALA A 535 29.04 21.50 10.93
C ALA A 535 27.59 21.11 10.52
N GLN A 536 27.45 20.26 9.51
CA GLN A 536 26.16 19.77 9.01
C GLN A 536 25.89 18.38 9.56
N LEU A 537 24.61 18.09 9.82
CA LEU A 537 24.13 16.74 10.10
C LEU A 537 24.11 15.97 8.78
N GLU A 538 24.81 14.84 8.72
CA GLU A 538 24.80 13.99 7.52
C GLU A 538 24.90 12.50 7.91
N PRO A 539 24.40 11.58 7.07
CA PRO A 539 24.56 10.15 7.29
C PRO A 539 26.03 9.74 7.33
N ALA A 540 26.41 8.97 8.35
CA ALA A 540 27.74 8.42 8.52
C ALA A 540 27.68 7.02 9.14
N PHE A 541 28.63 6.16 8.77
CA PHE A 541 28.91 4.96 9.57
C PHE A 541 29.85 5.34 10.71
N VAL A 542 29.50 4.95 11.93
CA VAL A 542 30.31 5.21 13.13
C VAL A 542 30.69 3.90 13.80
N LYS A 543 31.91 3.84 14.33
CA LYS A 543 32.45 2.70 15.09
C LYS A 543 33.23 3.23 16.29
N LEU A 544 33.23 2.50 17.41
CA LEU A 544 34.10 2.85 18.53
C LEU A 544 35.57 2.59 18.17
N ASN A 545 36.40 3.61 18.36
CA ASN A 545 37.84 3.49 18.20
C ASN A 545 38.45 2.98 19.52
N PHE A 546 38.76 1.68 19.55
CA PHE A 546 39.39 1.04 20.71
C PHE A 546 40.90 1.20 20.75
N ASP A 547 41.52 1.59 19.64
CA ASP A 547 42.97 1.77 19.52
C ASP A 547 43.43 3.10 20.14
N GLU A 548 42.49 4.01 20.38
CA GLU A 548 42.76 5.32 20.98
C GLU A 548 42.46 5.41 22.47
N PRO A 549 43.19 6.29 23.19
CA PRO A 549 42.84 6.63 24.56
C PRO A 549 41.40 7.12 24.66
N LYS A 550 40.71 6.68 25.70
CA LYS A 550 39.40 7.22 26.07
C LYS A 550 39.50 8.72 26.33
N THR A 551 38.41 9.42 26.04
CA THR A 551 38.18 10.81 26.46
C THR A 551 38.30 10.96 27.98
N GLU A 552 38.46 12.19 28.46
CA GLU A 552 38.54 12.50 29.89
C GLU A 552 37.30 12.02 30.68
N LYS A 553 36.15 11.91 30.00
CA LYS A 553 34.88 11.40 30.56
C LYS A 553 34.75 9.87 30.51
N GLY A 554 35.80 9.16 30.09
CA GLY A 554 35.84 7.69 30.04
C GLY A 554 35.16 7.06 28.82
N ASN A 555 34.76 7.84 27.82
CA ASN A 555 34.16 7.35 26.58
C ASN A 555 35.21 7.10 25.48
N TYR A 556 34.94 6.14 24.61
CA TYR A 556 35.71 5.93 23.38
C TYR A 556 35.41 7.03 22.34
N ASN A 557 36.37 7.34 21.48
CA ASN A 557 36.12 8.20 20.33
C ASN A 557 35.38 7.41 19.24
N PHE A 558 34.61 8.10 18.40
CA PHE A 558 34.03 7.51 17.20
C PHE A 558 34.98 7.66 16.01
N GLN A 559 35.19 6.58 15.28
CA GLN A 559 35.70 6.60 13.91
C GLN A 559 34.50 6.73 12.98
N ASN A 560 34.50 7.78 12.15
CA ASN A 560 33.36 8.14 11.30
C ASN A 560 33.71 7.99 9.81
N PHE A 561 32.80 7.38 9.05
CA PHE A 561 32.86 7.23 7.60
C PHE A 561 31.66 7.97 6.99
N TYR A 562 31.87 9.26 6.69
CA TYR A 562 30.87 10.14 6.08
C TYR A 562 30.62 9.81 4.60
N LYS A 563 29.60 10.41 3.98
CA LYS A 563 29.23 10.18 2.58
C LYS A 563 30.41 10.22 1.60
N ASN A 564 31.31 11.20 1.73
CA ASN A 564 32.49 11.35 0.86
C ASN A 564 33.50 10.20 0.97
N TYR A 565 33.43 9.40 2.04
CA TYR A 565 34.25 8.20 2.18
C TYR A 565 33.79 7.11 1.18
N GLY A 566 32.55 7.16 0.69
CA GLY A 566 32.04 6.31 -0.38
C GLY A 566 31.79 4.86 0.05
N VAL A 567 31.17 4.67 1.22
CA VAL A 567 30.63 3.35 1.63
C VAL A 567 29.20 3.26 1.12
N ASP A 568 28.99 2.33 0.20
CA ASP A 568 27.68 2.00 -0.34
C ASP A 568 27.39 0.53 -0.03
N THR A 569 26.52 0.30 0.94
CA THR A 569 26.17 -1.05 1.40
C THR A 569 25.53 -1.89 0.30
N ALA A 570 24.72 -1.29 -0.58
CA ALA A 570 24.06 -1.99 -1.66
C ALA A 570 25.08 -2.50 -2.69
N GLN A 571 26.02 -1.64 -3.11
CA GLN A 571 27.12 -2.02 -4.00
C GLN A 571 28.03 -3.07 -3.36
N ILE A 572 28.29 -2.97 -2.06
CA ILE A 572 29.11 -3.95 -1.33
C ILE A 572 28.44 -5.33 -1.37
N ILE A 573 27.13 -5.40 -1.15
CA ILE A 573 26.38 -6.65 -1.20
C ILE A 573 26.40 -7.26 -2.61
N GLU A 574 26.17 -6.45 -3.63
CA GLU A 574 26.19 -6.91 -5.03
C GLU A 574 27.53 -7.53 -5.42
N LYS A 575 28.63 -6.92 -4.99
CA LYS A 575 29.98 -7.43 -5.26
C LYS A 575 30.35 -8.65 -4.41
N SER A 576 29.65 -8.88 -3.30
CA SER A 576 30.00 -9.93 -2.33
C SER A 576 29.47 -11.32 -2.65
N ASN A 577 28.83 -11.52 -3.80
CA ASN A 577 28.28 -12.82 -4.26
C ASN A 577 27.42 -13.51 -3.19
N LEU A 578 26.66 -12.72 -2.42
CA LEU A 578 25.67 -13.27 -1.52
C LEU A 578 24.51 -13.86 -2.32
N ILE A 579 24.08 -15.04 -1.91
CA ILE A 579 22.94 -15.74 -2.47
C ILE A 579 21.74 -15.47 -1.55
N PHE A 580 20.71 -14.88 -2.13
CA PHE A 580 19.44 -14.64 -1.46
C PHE A 580 18.40 -15.58 -2.04
N ASP A 581 17.69 -16.32 -1.19
CA ASP A 581 16.62 -17.21 -1.65
C ASP A 581 15.44 -16.40 -2.22
N LYS A 582 15.29 -15.15 -1.78
CA LYS A 582 14.31 -14.18 -2.31
C LYS A 582 14.91 -12.77 -2.45
N PRO A 583 14.58 -12.00 -3.51
CA PRO A 583 15.13 -10.65 -3.74
C PRO A 583 14.87 -9.66 -2.60
N GLU A 584 13.74 -9.76 -1.91
CA GLU A 584 13.31 -8.81 -0.86
C GLU A 584 14.22 -8.88 0.38
N TRP A 585 14.87 -10.03 0.60
CA TRP A 585 15.80 -10.21 1.70
C TRP A 585 17.06 -9.36 1.52
N LYS A 586 17.37 -8.91 0.30
CA LYS A 586 18.51 -8.04 0.03
C LYS A 586 18.36 -6.70 0.75
N GLU A 587 17.20 -6.04 0.66
CA GLU A 587 16.99 -4.73 1.29
C GLU A 587 16.99 -4.82 2.83
N SER A 588 16.30 -5.84 3.37
CA SER A 588 16.35 -6.16 4.80
C SER A 588 17.78 -6.41 5.29
N THR A 589 18.57 -7.15 4.50
CA THR A 589 19.98 -7.43 4.78
C THR A 589 20.80 -6.15 4.76
N ILE A 590 20.60 -5.26 3.78
CA ILE A 590 21.23 -3.93 3.72
C ILE A 590 20.94 -3.18 5.03
N LYS A 591 19.65 -2.97 5.36
CA LYS A 591 19.25 -2.21 6.56
C LYS A 591 19.80 -2.82 7.85
N SER A 592 19.80 -4.15 7.94
CA SER A 592 20.32 -4.87 9.11
C SER A 592 21.84 -4.72 9.24
N LEU A 593 22.58 -4.83 8.14
CA LEU A 593 24.02 -4.58 8.07
C LEU A 593 24.37 -3.12 8.37
N GLU A 594 23.56 -2.17 7.90
CA GLU A 594 23.73 -0.75 8.19
C GLU A 594 23.52 -0.42 9.67
N LYS A 595 22.61 -1.13 10.33
CA LYS A 595 22.45 -1.08 11.80
C LYS A 595 23.56 -1.82 12.56
N GLY A 596 24.54 -2.36 11.85
CA GLY A 596 25.68 -3.08 12.40
C GLY A 596 25.36 -4.49 12.87
N ASN A 597 24.21 -5.07 12.49
CA ASN A 597 23.84 -6.42 12.89
C ASN A 597 24.70 -7.49 12.19
N VAL A 598 24.73 -8.67 12.80
CA VAL A 598 25.24 -9.89 12.16
C VAL A 598 24.09 -10.53 11.41
N VAL A 599 24.24 -10.69 10.10
CA VAL A 599 23.18 -11.25 9.24
C VAL A 599 23.57 -12.63 8.78
N LYS A 600 22.64 -13.60 8.84
CA LYS A 600 22.84 -14.93 8.25
C LYS A 600 22.73 -14.81 6.74
N VAL A 601 23.71 -15.35 6.03
CA VAL A 601 23.81 -15.23 4.56
C VAL A 601 24.26 -16.55 3.96
N LYS A 602 23.93 -16.77 2.69
CA LYS A 602 24.54 -17.79 1.85
C LYS A 602 25.51 -17.08 0.90
N PHE A 603 26.66 -17.68 0.61
CA PHE A 603 27.61 -17.11 -0.34
C PHE A 603 28.39 -18.22 -1.02
N GLU A 604 28.91 -17.93 -2.21
CA GLU A 604 29.73 -18.86 -2.98
C GLU A 604 31.21 -18.70 -2.63
N LEU A 605 31.87 -19.80 -2.28
CA LEU A 605 33.31 -19.87 -2.01
C LEU A 605 33.86 -21.17 -2.62
N ASP A 606 34.86 -21.06 -3.50
CA ASP A 606 35.49 -22.19 -4.18
C ASP A 606 34.47 -23.13 -4.87
N ASP A 607 33.53 -22.55 -5.63
CA ASP A 607 32.43 -23.21 -6.35
C ASP A 607 31.48 -24.02 -5.44
N LYS A 608 31.41 -23.65 -4.16
CA LYS A 608 30.48 -24.22 -3.17
C LYS A 608 29.67 -23.13 -2.50
N VAL A 609 28.37 -23.38 -2.40
CA VAL A 609 27.46 -22.55 -1.59
C VAL A 609 27.64 -22.92 -0.12
N LEU A 610 28.04 -21.95 0.69
CA LEU A 610 28.18 -22.09 2.13
C LEU A 610 27.20 -21.16 2.84
N GLU A 611 26.64 -21.64 3.95
CA GLU A 611 25.88 -20.79 4.87
C GLU A 611 26.81 -20.24 5.95
N GLY A 612 26.65 -18.96 6.26
CA GLY A 612 27.44 -18.29 7.28
C GLY A 612 26.81 -16.99 7.74
N LYS A 613 27.65 -16.08 8.22
CA LYS A 613 27.26 -14.79 8.79
C LYS A 613 28.08 -13.68 8.14
N ALA A 614 27.43 -12.55 7.86
CA ALA A 614 28.07 -11.35 7.33
C ALA A 614 27.96 -10.18 8.30
N VAL A 615 29.01 -9.36 8.33
CA VAL A 615 29.06 -8.08 9.04
C VAL A 615 29.66 -7.03 8.12
N LEU A 616 29.03 -5.87 8.01
CA LEU A 616 29.53 -4.76 7.21
C LEU A 616 30.83 -4.21 7.79
N ASN A 617 31.78 -3.95 6.92
CA ASN A 617 33.06 -3.33 7.25
C ASN A 617 33.26 -2.06 6.42
N PRO A 618 32.79 -0.91 6.92
CA PRO A 618 32.88 0.35 6.19
C PRO A 618 34.33 0.72 5.83
N GLN A 619 35.28 0.49 6.74
CA GLN A 619 36.70 0.84 6.56
C GLN A 619 37.33 0.20 5.32
N TYR A 620 36.92 -1.02 4.97
CA TYR A 620 37.44 -1.72 3.78
C TYR A 620 36.40 -1.84 2.67
N LYS A 621 35.23 -1.17 2.83
CA LYS A 621 34.12 -1.20 1.88
C LYS A 621 33.78 -2.63 1.45
N ASN A 622 33.67 -3.55 2.41
CA ASN A 622 33.41 -4.95 2.16
C ASN A 622 32.58 -5.60 3.28
N LEU A 623 32.25 -6.89 3.12
CA LEU A 623 31.66 -7.71 4.17
C LEU A 623 32.74 -8.60 4.79
N ASN A 624 32.77 -8.63 6.12
CA ASN A 624 33.47 -9.69 6.83
C ASN A 624 32.53 -10.90 6.93
N LEU A 625 32.98 -12.03 6.38
CA LEU A 625 32.25 -13.30 6.43
C LEU A 625 32.75 -14.17 7.58
N TYR A 626 31.83 -14.90 8.19
CA TYR A 626 32.06 -15.77 9.34
C TYR A 626 31.29 -17.06 9.17
N ASP A 627 31.76 -18.13 9.82
CA ASP A 627 31.00 -19.37 9.96
C ASP A 627 29.88 -19.22 11.02
N SER A 628 29.16 -20.31 11.26
CA SER A 628 28.11 -20.39 12.29
C SER A 628 28.62 -20.06 13.70
N ASP A 629 29.90 -20.32 13.98
CA ASP A 629 30.55 -20.14 15.28
C ASP A 629 31.25 -18.77 15.42
N MET A 630 31.04 -17.85 14.46
CA MET A 630 31.68 -16.52 14.42
C MET A 630 33.20 -16.55 14.21
N ASN A 631 33.76 -17.63 13.65
CA ASN A 631 35.14 -17.62 13.18
C ASN A 631 35.22 -16.97 11.81
N ARG A 632 36.19 -16.06 11.64
CA ARG A 632 36.34 -15.31 10.40
C ARG A 632 36.73 -16.26 9.25
N ILE A 633 35.93 -16.26 8.20
CA ILE A 633 36.23 -16.99 6.96
C ILE A 633 37.18 -16.10 6.16
N ASN A 634 38.42 -16.57 5.99
CA ASN A 634 39.48 -15.76 5.42
C ASN A 634 39.37 -15.74 3.89
N THR A 635 38.53 -14.87 3.34
CA THR A 635 38.46 -14.59 1.92
C THR A 635 39.57 -13.60 1.54
N ASN A 636 40.83 -14.07 1.48
CA ASN A 636 41.98 -13.25 1.09
C ASN A 636 41.96 -12.77 -0.39
N LYS A 637 40.79 -12.75 -1.05
CA LYS A 637 40.59 -12.09 -2.34
C LYS A 637 39.87 -10.76 -2.09
N PRO A 638 40.54 -9.61 -2.28
CA PRO A 638 39.85 -8.32 -2.41
C PRO A 638 38.75 -8.44 -3.45
N LEU A 639 37.61 -7.78 -3.23
CA LEU A 639 36.55 -7.67 -4.22
C LEU A 639 37.14 -7.03 -5.49
N GLU A 640 37.41 -7.83 -6.53
CA GLU A 640 37.88 -7.33 -7.81
C GLU A 640 36.82 -6.38 -8.38
N GLY A 641 37.21 -5.14 -8.69
CA GLY A 641 36.31 -4.12 -9.26
C GLY A 641 36.04 -2.88 -8.39
N LEU A 642 36.78 -2.66 -7.29
CA LEU A 642 36.88 -1.34 -6.64
C LEU A 642 38.27 -0.70 -6.76
N GLU A 643 39.26 -1.42 -7.33
CA GLU A 643 40.65 -0.96 -7.43
C GLU A 643 41.00 -0.22 -8.73
N GLN A 644 40.12 -0.20 -9.75
CA GLN A 644 40.48 0.43 -11.04
C GLN A 644 40.43 1.97 -11.04
N ASP A 645 39.76 2.61 -10.08
CA ASP A 645 39.72 4.09 -10.02
C ASP A 645 40.67 4.73 -9.00
N ASN A 646 41.38 3.96 -8.17
CA ASN A 646 42.21 4.50 -7.07
C ASN A 646 43.70 4.15 -7.14
N LYS A 647 44.27 4.00 -8.35
CA LYS A 647 45.74 3.97 -8.49
C LYS A 647 46.42 5.34 -8.29
N HIS A 648 45.65 6.40 -8.04
CA HIS A 648 46.17 7.73 -7.76
C HIS A 648 45.82 8.29 -6.39
N GLU A 649 45.68 7.49 -5.31
CA GLU A 649 45.59 8.11 -3.97
C GLU A 649 46.12 7.24 -2.81
N LYS A 650 47.05 6.31 -3.11
CA LYS A 650 47.95 5.77 -2.06
C LYS A 650 49.00 6.81 -1.70
N ASN A 651 48.58 7.89 -1.04
CA ASN A 651 49.36 8.76 -0.15
C ASN A 651 48.47 9.94 0.24
N ASN A 652 48.01 9.97 1.50
CA ASN A 652 47.29 11.05 2.20
C ASN A 652 45.78 10.85 2.43
N VAL A 653 45.41 9.96 3.35
CA VAL A 653 44.27 10.25 4.24
C VAL A 653 44.79 10.16 5.67
N LYS A 654 45.11 11.33 6.24
CA LYS A 654 45.43 11.48 7.65
C LYS A 654 44.24 10.98 8.48
N GLU A 655 44.50 9.99 9.32
CA GLU A 655 43.69 9.65 10.48
C GLU A 655 43.41 10.93 11.25
N HIS A 656 42.13 11.27 11.38
CA HIS A 656 41.68 12.37 12.22
C HIS A 656 40.75 11.82 13.28
N SER A 657 41.38 11.33 14.34
CA SER A 657 40.80 11.30 15.65
C SER A 657 40.78 12.69 16.24
N ILE A 658 39.57 13.18 16.51
CA ILE A 658 39.37 14.45 17.17
C ILE A 658 39.10 14.15 18.64
N LYS A 659 40.11 14.42 19.47
CA LYS A 659 39.99 14.51 20.94
C LYS A 659 38.95 15.59 21.28
N ARG A 660 38.03 15.27 22.19
CA ARG A 660 37.27 16.25 22.97
C ARG A 660 37.86 16.37 24.36
#